data_AF-A0A958MD16-F1
#
_entry.id   AF-A0A958MD16-F1
#
_cell.length_a   1.000
_cell.length_b   1.000
_cell.length_c   1.000
_cell.angle_alpha   90.00
_cell.angle_beta   90.00
_cell.angle_gamma   90.00
#
_symmetry.space_group_name_H-M   'P 1'
#
loop_
_entity.id
_entity.type
_entity.pdbx_description
1 polymer ?
#
loop_
_entity_poly.entity_id
_entity_poly.type
_entity_poly.pdbx_seq_one_letter_code
_entity_poly.pdbx_strand_id
1 'polypeptide(L)'
;MVGQQRMTILNSGDVGIGTTAPGVQATAGRTYLSVKGSSNSGSVEFLSGSADADNASIGILQFTDINSTASTEKRVAAISSSLDGSTANNRGGSLRFYTKTDNTDVAIPERMRIDQNGLIGIGTMAPAATLDVSGTDAIIVPQGTTAERPGTPENGMIRYNSDTTKMEVYENGGWANITNASGLANIVEDTTPQLGGNLDVNSYDITSATSLDIAIGSAAGNDFTVDTSKLVVEGDTGNVGIGTSTPESNLDVVGNIVLSGGSGSNRSLGRGTTNDGGLWLVAGTLAGGAANFELYGGTHSTWAGNAYLDANNFSVRSQDGGTTRVIVNSSGNVGIGTASPGADLHIADGTSTLKIESTTAANDAVATWTTTTQSWSLGIDESNSSALTFSSSTALGTPRMILAANGDVGIGSSTPLADLYVVGRSTVTEADGVGNGGYQQRIYKSSDYFLQNLYYTGNNTSGATQVFNHYKGSGIQLVDGDNIGVIDFNGVAGDGNSGTAAKIMGEIDGASSGNTDMPGRLTLWTTPDGTATALERMRIDSTGNVGIGTQTPTSKLVVNGAARNLAAISNGTSTVNFATGNIQYTTSNCGSFNLHNLKDGGSYTFIVQGTTSAECVFSAYSDAGSTSLTVHLPSGHGVTTAGEHTMYTILVAGTHAYFSWITEFD
;
A
#
# COMPACT_ATOMS: atom_id res chain seq x y z
N MET A 1 -93.00 -30.92 123.63
CA MET A 1 -92.67 -30.55 122.23
C MET A 1 -92.45 -31.85 121.46
N VAL A 2 -93.34 -32.15 120.51
CA VAL A 2 -93.25 -33.34 119.66
C VAL A 2 -92.13 -33.08 118.66
N GLY A 3 -90.95 -33.68 118.90
CA GLY A 3 -89.81 -33.51 118.03
C GLY A 3 -90.10 -34.13 116.67
N GLN A 4 -90.32 -33.31 115.64
CA GLN A 4 -90.32 -33.79 114.26
C GLN A 4 -89.04 -34.59 114.03
N GLN A 5 -89.18 -35.77 113.43
CA GLN A 5 -88.10 -36.70 113.19
C GLN A 5 -87.02 -36.02 112.33
N ARG A 6 -85.88 -35.69 112.96
CA ARG A 6 -84.83 -34.89 112.31
C ARG A 6 -83.91 -35.75 111.43
N MET A 7 -83.79 -37.03 111.74
CA MET A 7 -83.03 -38.01 110.97
C MET A 7 -83.77 -39.35 110.96
N THR A 8 -83.79 -40.01 109.80
CA THR A 8 -84.35 -41.33 109.58
C THR A 8 -83.30 -42.18 108.89
N ILE A 9 -83.06 -43.40 109.36
CA ILE A 9 -82.20 -44.37 108.69
C ILE A 9 -83.05 -45.60 108.39
N LEU A 10 -83.14 -45.98 107.12
CA LEU A 10 -83.91 -47.14 106.67
C LEU A 10 -83.03 -48.40 106.67
N ASN A 11 -83.66 -49.58 106.68
CA ASN A 11 -82.95 -50.86 106.59
C ASN A 11 -82.19 -51.03 105.27
N SER A 12 -82.57 -50.29 104.22
CA SER A 12 -81.82 -50.19 102.96
C SER A 12 -80.48 -49.45 103.11
N GLY A 13 -80.24 -48.83 104.27
CA GLY A 13 -79.11 -47.95 104.56
C GLY A 13 -79.38 -46.48 104.25
N ASP A 14 -80.51 -46.15 103.60
CA ASP A 14 -80.80 -44.78 103.20
C ASP A 14 -81.01 -43.88 104.42
N VAL A 15 -80.40 -42.70 104.37
CA VAL A 15 -80.43 -41.71 105.45
C VAL A 15 -81.22 -40.50 104.99
N GLY A 16 -82.31 -40.18 105.67
CA GLY A 16 -83.07 -38.95 105.51
C GLY A 16 -82.75 -37.99 106.64
N ILE A 17 -82.48 -36.72 106.33
CA ILE A 17 -82.39 -35.63 107.30
C ILE A 17 -83.49 -34.63 106.94
N GLY A 18 -84.42 -34.39 107.86
CA GLY A 18 -85.63 -33.60 107.59
C GLY A 18 -86.65 -34.27 106.66
N THR A 19 -86.46 -35.55 106.31
CA THR A 19 -87.40 -36.37 105.55
C THR A 19 -87.43 -37.80 106.09
N THR A 20 -88.61 -38.41 106.11
CA THR A 20 -88.81 -39.82 106.49
C THR A 20 -88.75 -40.77 105.28
N ALA A 21 -88.69 -40.22 104.07
CA ALA A 21 -88.58 -40.96 102.81
C ALA A 21 -87.34 -40.49 102.02
N PRO A 22 -86.13 -40.85 102.46
CA PRO A 22 -84.93 -40.64 101.65
C PRO A 22 -84.99 -41.42 100.33
N GLY A 23 -84.31 -40.93 99.29
CA GLY A 23 -84.24 -41.61 97.99
C GLY A 23 -85.51 -41.48 97.16
N VAL A 24 -86.18 -40.32 97.17
CA VAL A 24 -87.44 -40.07 96.43
C VAL A 24 -87.35 -40.40 94.93
N GLN A 25 -86.16 -40.33 94.34
CA GLN A 25 -85.86 -40.85 93.00
C GLN A 25 -84.67 -41.84 93.03
N ALA A 26 -84.81 -42.90 93.83
CA ALA A 26 -83.75 -43.90 93.98
C ALA A 26 -83.61 -44.82 92.75
N THR A 27 -82.39 -44.93 92.23
CA THR A 27 -81.93 -46.06 91.41
C THR A 27 -81.58 -47.25 92.30
N ALA A 28 -82.03 -48.46 91.95
CA ALA A 28 -81.79 -49.69 92.69
C ALA A 28 -80.29 -50.00 92.88
N GLY A 29 -79.92 -50.52 94.06
CA GLY A 29 -78.54 -50.88 94.39
C GLY A 29 -77.66 -49.73 94.88
N ARG A 30 -78.23 -48.54 95.14
CA ARG A 30 -77.54 -47.39 95.75
C ARG A 30 -78.17 -47.05 97.11
N THR A 31 -77.36 -46.45 97.97
CA THR A 31 -77.81 -45.86 99.25
C THR A 31 -77.76 -44.34 99.15
N TYR A 32 -78.77 -43.67 99.67
CA TYR A 32 -78.98 -42.23 99.52
C TYR A 32 -78.89 -41.51 100.86
N LEU A 33 -78.18 -40.38 100.87
CA LEU A 33 -78.36 -39.34 101.89
C LEU A 33 -79.28 -38.27 101.30
N SER A 34 -80.48 -38.12 101.85
CA SER A 34 -81.45 -37.10 101.43
C SER A 34 -81.60 -36.05 102.52
N VAL A 35 -81.19 -34.82 102.23
CA VAL A 35 -81.39 -33.69 103.14
C VAL A 35 -82.53 -32.82 102.60
N LYS A 36 -83.56 -32.62 103.41
CA LYS A 36 -84.73 -31.82 103.05
C LYS A 36 -84.88 -30.65 104.03
N GLY A 37 -84.90 -29.43 103.49
CA GLY A 37 -85.27 -28.24 104.24
C GLY A 37 -86.79 -28.19 104.49
N SER A 38 -87.21 -27.50 105.54
CA SER A 38 -88.62 -27.41 105.93
C SER A 38 -89.48 -26.63 104.92
N SER A 39 -88.92 -25.57 104.33
CA SER A 39 -89.60 -24.69 103.36
C SER A 39 -88.66 -24.15 102.27
N ASN A 40 -87.39 -24.56 102.27
CA ASN A 40 -86.36 -24.17 101.31
C ASN A 40 -85.47 -25.38 100.99
N SER A 41 -84.40 -25.20 100.20
CA SER A 41 -83.44 -26.26 99.88
C SER A 41 -82.83 -26.89 101.13
N GLY A 42 -82.65 -28.21 101.12
CA GLY A 42 -81.80 -28.89 102.10
C GLY A 42 -80.33 -28.59 101.80
N SER A 43 -79.51 -28.41 102.83
CA SER A 43 -78.10 -28.08 102.68
C SER A 43 -77.20 -29.11 103.36
N VAL A 44 -76.06 -29.39 102.75
CA VAL A 44 -74.94 -30.07 103.41
C VAL A 44 -73.86 -29.00 103.59
N GLU A 45 -73.62 -28.61 104.85
CA GLU A 45 -72.61 -27.63 105.22
C GLU A 45 -71.36 -28.35 105.73
N PHE A 46 -70.20 -27.93 105.23
CA PHE A 46 -68.90 -28.39 105.69
C PHE A 46 -68.22 -27.25 106.45
N LEU A 47 -67.89 -27.50 107.71
CA LEU A 47 -67.20 -26.56 108.60
C LEU A 47 -65.77 -27.06 108.80
N SER A 48 -64.78 -26.16 108.72
CA SER A 48 -63.38 -26.50 108.97
C SER A 48 -62.85 -25.79 110.21
N GLY A 49 -62.01 -26.50 110.97
CA GLY A 49 -61.19 -25.92 112.03
C GLY A 49 -59.80 -25.49 111.56
N SER A 50 -59.53 -25.53 110.25
CA SER A 50 -58.27 -25.06 109.69
C SER A 50 -58.07 -23.57 109.97
N ALA A 51 -56.81 -23.18 110.16
CA ALA A 51 -56.45 -21.77 110.32
C ALA A 51 -56.94 -20.97 109.09
N ASP A 52 -57.32 -19.71 109.31
CA ASP A 52 -57.58 -18.75 108.24
C ASP A 52 -56.24 -18.44 107.54
N ALA A 53 -55.89 -19.29 106.58
CA ALA A 53 -54.70 -19.26 105.76
C ALA A 53 -55.10 -19.51 104.30
N ASP A 54 -54.32 -18.96 103.37
CA ASP A 54 -54.54 -19.21 101.94
C ASP A 54 -54.37 -20.70 101.64
N ASN A 55 -55.17 -21.23 100.72
CA ASN A 55 -55.21 -22.63 100.34
C ASN A 55 -55.66 -23.61 101.45
N ALA A 56 -56.23 -23.13 102.56
CA ALA A 56 -56.75 -23.99 103.63
C ALA A 56 -58.04 -24.70 103.20
N SER A 57 -58.08 -26.03 103.32
CA SER A 57 -59.26 -26.83 102.96
C SER A 57 -60.44 -26.58 103.91
N ILE A 58 -61.62 -26.35 103.34
CA ILE A 58 -62.86 -26.11 104.10
C ILE A 58 -63.75 -27.36 104.12
N GLY A 59 -63.98 -27.95 102.95
CA GLY A 59 -64.82 -29.14 102.82
C GLY A 59 -64.42 -29.96 101.62
N ILE A 60 -64.66 -31.27 101.70
CA ILE A 60 -64.41 -32.19 100.58
C ILE A 60 -65.54 -33.19 100.49
N LEU A 61 -66.04 -33.37 99.27
CA LEU A 61 -66.81 -34.54 98.87
C LEU A 61 -65.89 -35.49 98.13
N GLN A 62 -65.67 -36.67 98.68
CA GLN A 62 -64.67 -37.62 98.21
C GLN A 62 -65.31 -38.89 97.64
N PHE A 63 -64.86 -39.30 96.46
CA PHE A 63 -65.24 -40.56 95.81
C PHE A 63 -64.04 -41.50 95.84
N THR A 64 -64.19 -42.66 96.49
CA THR A 64 -63.10 -43.59 96.81
C THR A 64 -63.43 -44.99 96.30
N ASP A 65 -62.52 -45.60 95.55
CA ASP A 65 -62.60 -47.01 95.20
C ASP A 65 -61.86 -47.85 96.25
N ILE A 66 -62.62 -48.46 97.15
CA ILE A 66 -62.10 -49.34 98.21
C ILE A 66 -61.66 -50.71 97.67
N ASN A 67 -62.09 -51.10 96.47
CA ASN A 67 -61.83 -52.43 95.92
C ASN A 67 -60.52 -52.52 95.15
N SER A 68 -59.92 -51.40 94.75
CA SER A 68 -58.57 -51.40 94.19
C SER A 68 -57.59 -51.96 95.22
N THR A 69 -56.94 -53.10 94.96
CA THR A 69 -56.00 -53.72 95.91
C THR A 69 -54.54 -53.30 95.67
N ALA A 70 -54.24 -52.72 94.51
CA ALA A 70 -52.88 -52.39 94.09
C ALA A 70 -52.42 -50.95 94.37
N SER A 71 -53.34 -50.00 94.58
CA SER A 71 -53.02 -48.57 94.72
C SER A 71 -53.09 -48.09 96.19
N THR A 72 -52.14 -47.28 96.63
CA THR A 72 -52.16 -46.60 97.94
C THR A 72 -53.11 -45.39 97.96
N GLU A 73 -53.24 -44.65 96.85
CA GLU A 73 -54.25 -43.58 96.69
C GLU A 73 -55.60 -44.15 96.22
N LYS A 74 -56.55 -44.32 97.15
CA LYS A 74 -57.86 -44.92 96.84
C LYS A 74 -58.87 -43.93 96.26
N ARG A 75 -58.61 -42.62 96.32
CA ARG A 75 -59.54 -41.60 95.79
C ARG A 75 -59.51 -41.63 94.27
N VAL A 76 -60.69 -41.73 93.65
CA VAL A 76 -60.84 -41.69 92.19
C VAL A 76 -61.26 -40.29 91.71
N ALA A 77 -62.00 -39.56 92.54
CA ALA A 77 -62.36 -38.16 92.30
C ALA A 77 -62.65 -37.44 93.61
N ALA A 78 -62.56 -36.12 93.60
CA ALA A 78 -63.02 -35.29 94.70
C ALA A 78 -63.49 -33.91 94.20
N ILE A 79 -64.38 -33.31 94.96
CA ILE A 79 -64.72 -31.89 94.86
C ILE A 79 -64.38 -31.28 96.21
N SER A 80 -63.51 -30.27 96.24
CA SER A 80 -63.17 -29.57 97.48
C SER A 80 -63.38 -28.08 97.37
N SER A 81 -63.64 -27.48 98.52
CA SER A 81 -63.56 -26.03 98.72
C SER A 81 -62.33 -25.71 99.56
N SER A 82 -61.69 -24.58 99.25
CA SER A 82 -60.56 -24.07 100.04
C SER A 82 -60.61 -22.56 100.08
N LEU A 83 -60.07 -21.97 101.14
CA LEU A 83 -59.83 -20.52 101.17
C LEU A 83 -58.86 -20.15 100.06
N ASP A 84 -59.15 -19.06 99.36
CA ASP A 84 -58.34 -18.58 98.24
C ASP A 84 -58.27 -17.04 98.31
N GLY A 85 -57.06 -16.50 98.43
CA GLY A 85 -56.78 -15.07 98.47
C GLY A 85 -55.93 -14.60 99.65
N SER A 86 -55.46 -13.36 99.57
CA SER A 86 -54.46 -12.80 100.50
C SER A 86 -55.03 -12.03 101.68
N THR A 87 -56.32 -11.67 101.69
CA THR A 87 -56.95 -10.86 102.75
C THR A 87 -57.34 -11.72 103.95
N ALA A 88 -56.56 -11.66 105.04
CA ALA A 88 -56.88 -12.36 106.28
C ALA A 88 -58.27 -11.97 106.83
N ASN A 89 -58.97 -12.95 107.38
CA ASN A 89 -60.32 -12.94 107.96
C ASN A 89 -61.45 -12.60 106.97
N ASN A 90 -61.14 -12.45 105.69
CA ASN A 90 -62.12 -12.19 104.63
C ASN A 90 -61.62 -12.79 103.29
N ARG A 91 -61.07 -14.00 103.36
CA ARG A 91 -60.60 -14.70 102.15
C ARG A 91 -61.78 -15.12 101.30
N GLY A 92 -61.57 -15.09 99.98
CA GLY A 92 -62.47 -15.73 99.05
C GLY A 92 -62.39 -17.25 99.17
N GLY A 93 -63.17 -17.93 98.34
CA GLY A 93 -63.13 -19.38 98.24
C GLY A 93 -62.81 -19.80 96.83
N SER A 94 -62.13 -20.94 96.69
CA SER A 94 -62.06 -21.67 95.43
C SER A 94 -62.86 -22.95 95.52
N LEU A 95 -63.43 -23.35 94.39
CA LEU A 95 -64.04 -24.66 94.19
C LEU A 95 -63.19 -25.45 93.21
N ARG A 96 -62.81 -26.67 93.58
CA ARG A 96 -61.78 -27.44 92.89
C ARG A 96 -62.25 -28.84 92.60
N PHE A 97 -61.92 -29.32 91.41
CA PHE A 97 -62.29 -30.64 90.91
C PHE A 97 -61.04 -31.47 90.67
N TYR A 98 -61.03 -32.67 91.24
CA TYR A 98 -59.92 -33.61 91.17
C TYR A 98 -60.36 -34.91 90.53
N THR A 99 -59.56 -35.44 89.61
CA THR A 99 -59.74 -36.78 89.06
C THR A 99 -58.40 -37.50 89.01
N LYS A 100 -58.40 -38.77 89.40
CA LYS A 100 -57.22 -39.63 89.33
C LYS A 100 -56.85 -39.91 87.87
N THR A 101 -55.56 -39.82 87.56
CA THR A 101 -55.05 -40.29 86.26
C THR A 101 -55.07 -41.81 86.22
N ASP A 102 -55.55 -42.38 85.11
CA ASP A 102 -55.60 -43.84 84.95
C ASP A 102 -54.21 -44.48 85.13
N ASN A 103 -54.18 -45.64 85.78
CA ASN A 103 -52.97 -46.41 86.09
C ASN A 103 -51.84 -45.65 86.83
N THR A 104 -52.19 -44.66 87.68
CA THR A 104 -51.21 -43.96 88.53
C THR A 104 -51.48 -44.19 90.01
N ASP A 105 -50.43 -44.26 90.83
CA ASP A 105 -50.53 -44.35 92.29
C ASP A 105 -49.92 -43.11 92.97
N VAL A 106 -50.37 -41.94 92.53
CA VAL A 106 -49.96 -40.63 93.08
C VAL A 106 -51.20 -39.84 93.48
N ALA A 107 -51.02 -38.80 94.29
CA ALA A 107 -52.09 -37.90 94.71
C ALA A 107 -52.88 -37.38 93.50
N ILE A 108 -54.21 -37.33 93.62
CA ILE A 108 -55.09 -36.93 92.53
C ILE A 108 -54.84 -35.45 92.14
N PRO A 109 -54.53 -35.13 90.87
CA PRO A 109 -54.29 -33.77 90.43
C PRO A 109 -55.58 -32.95 90.34
N GLU A 110 -55.45 -31.64 90.53
CA GLU A 110 -56.50 -30.67 90.23
C GLU A 110 -56.68 -30.57 88.71
N ARG A 111 -57.91 -30.70 88.24
CA ARG A 111 -58.24 -30.62 86.80
C ARG A 111 -58.88 -29.30 86.43
N MET A 112 -59.74 -28.81 87.31
CA MET A 112 -60.50 -27.58 87.10
C MET A 112 -60.63 -26.85 88.42
N ARG A 113 -60.57 -25.52 88.36
CA ARG A 113 -60.88 -24.65 89.49
C ARG A 113 -61.73 -23.46 89.08
N ILE A 114 -62.52 -22.99 90.03
CA ILE A 114 -63.06 -21.64 90.06
C ILE A 114 -62.36 -20.94 91.21
N ASP A 115 -61.63 -19.88 90.92
CA ASP A 115 -60.88 -19.13 91.93
C ASP A 115 -61.76 -18.08 92.64
N GLN A 116 -61.16 -17.36 93.59
CA GLN A 116 -61.79 -16.27 94.35
C GLN A 116 -62.27 -15.09 93.49
N ASN A 117 -61.73 -14.92 92.29
CA ASN A 117 -62.12 -13.86 91.36
C ASN A 117 -63.20 -14.34 90.37
N GLY A 118 -63.61 -15.61 90.46
CA GLY A 118 -64.57 -16.23 89.55
C GLY A 118 -63.97 -16.69 88.22
N LEU A 119 -62.64 -16.74 88.10
CA LEU A 119 -61.95 -17.22 86.91
C LEU A 119 -61.95 -18.75 86.89
N ILE A 120 -62.22 -19.32 85.72
CA ILE A 120 -62.26 -20.77 85.50
C ILE A 120 -60.91 -21.19 84.89
N GLY A 121 -60.13 -21.95 85.65
CA GLY A 121 -58.90 -22.59 85.17
C GLY A 121 -59.14 -24.06 84.86
N ILE A 122 -58.75 -24.52 83.67
CA ILE A 122 -58.71 -25.94 83.30
C ILE A 122 -57.25 -26.29 83.01
N GLY A 123 -56.66 -27.15 83.85
CA GLY A 123 -55.23 -27.51 83.78
C GLY A 123 -54.25 -26.47 84.35
N THR A 124 -54.72 -25.29 84.77
CA THR A 124 -53.93 -24.23 85.41
C THR A 124 -54.42 -23.93 86.82
N MET A 125 -53.47 -23.65 87.71
CA MET A 125 -53.77 -23.19 89.08
C MET A 125 -53.84 -21.66 89.18
N ALA A 126 -53.44 -20.92 88.16
CA ALA A 126 -53.46 -19.45 88.15
C ALA A 126 -54.11 -18.97 86.84
N PRO A 127 -55.44 -19.08 86.71
CA PRO A 127 -56.13 -18.66 85.49
C PRO A 127 -55.86 -17.18 85.20
N ALA A 128 -55.34 -16.88 84.00
CA ALA A 128 -55.00 -15.52 83.59
C ALA A 128 -56.17 -14.78 82.91
N ALA A 129 -57.25 -15.49 82.59
CA ALA A 129 -58.47 -14.98 81.98
C ALA A 129 -59.71 -15.67 82.57
N THR A 130 -60.91 -15.13 82.28
CA THR A 130 -62.18 -15.68 82.79
C THR A 130 -62.35 -17.17 82.49
N LEU A 131 -61.88 -17.62 81.33
CA LEU A 131 -61.66 -19.03 81.02
C LEU A 131 -60.23 -19.18 80.53
N ASP A 132 -59.41 -19.93 81.27
CA ASP A 132 -58.03 -20.26 80.92
C ASP A 132 -57.88 -21.78 80.84
N VAL A 133 -57.48 -22.27 79.66
CA VAL A 133 -57.28 -23.70 79.38
C VAL A 133 -55.82 -23.88 79.00
N SER A 134 -55.01 -24.43 79.91
CA SER A 134 -53.55 -24.52 79.73
C SER A 134 -53.07 -25.89 79.25
N GLY A 135 -53.97 -26.73 78.73
CA GLY A 135 -53.63 -28.00 78.10
C GLY A 135 -52.88 -27.81 76.78
N THR A 136 -52.09 -28.80 76.37
CA THR A 136 -51.32 -28.77 75.10
C THR A 136 -52.09 -29.29 73.88
N ASP A 137 -53.35 -29.72 74.08
CA ASP A 137 -54.26 -30.15 73.02
C ASP A 137 -55.18 -28.98 72.59
N ALA A 138 -56.30 -29.26 71.95
CA ALA A 138 -57.23 -28.25 71.44
C ALA A 138 -58.42 -27.97 72.38
N ILE A 139 -58.96 -26.76 72.27
CA ILE A 139 -60.31 -26.43 72.73
C ILE A 139 -61.28 -26.72 71.58
N ILE A 140 -62.27 -27.58 71.80
CA ILE A 140 -63.39 -27.75 70.87
C ILE A 140 -64.38 -26.60 71.11
N VAL A 141 -64.60 -25.79 70.08
CA VAL A 141 -65.60 -24.72 70.07
C VAL A 141 -66.93 -25.24 69.50
N PRO A 142 -68.07 -24.56 69.75
CA PRO A 142 -69.34 -24.92 69.10
C PRO A 142 -69.17 -25.05 67.59
N GLN A 143 -69.72 -26.13 67.02
CA GLN A 143 -69.71 -26.42 65.60
C GLN A 143 -71.14 -26.43 65.07
N GLY A 144 -71.37 -25.82 63.91
CA GLY A 144 -72.65 -25.89 63.22
C GLY A 144 -72.61 -25.29 61.83
N THR A 145 -73.71 -25.42 61.10
CA THR A 145 -73.93 -24.84 59.78
C THR A 145 -74.13 -23.32 59.86
N THR A 146 -74.05 -22.62 58.73
CA THR A 146 -74.28 -21.18 58.63
C THR A 146 -75.68 -20.78 59.10
N ALA A 147 -76.68 -21.66 58.90
CA ALA A 147 -78.05 -21.46 59.36
C ALA A 147 -78.19 -21.54 60.89
N GLU A 148 -77.28 -22.27 61.56
CA GLU A 148 -77.25 -22.44 63.02
C GLU A 148 -76.40 -21.37 63.72
N ARG A 149 -76.12 -20.24 63.06
CA ARG A 149 -75.53 -19.07 63.72
C ARG A 149 -76.47 -18.55 64.80
N PRO A 150 -75.96 -18.21 66.01
CA PRO A 150 -76.76 -17.58 67.05
C PRO A 150 -77.60 -16.43 66.48
N GLY A 151 -78.90 -16.41 66.79
CA GLY A 151 -79.82 -15.38 66.27
C GLY A 151 -79.56 -13.97 66.83
N THR A 152 -78.75 -13.86 67.88
CA THR A 152 -78.28 -12.61 68.50
C THR A 152 -76.77 -12.74 68.83
N PRO A 153 -75.90 -12.66 67.81
CA PRO A 153 -74.45 -12.84 68.00
C PRO A 153 -73.80 -11.61 68.66
N GLU A 154 -72.74 -11.83 69.44
CA GLU A 154 -71.94 -10.78 70.08
C GLU A 154 -70.48 -10.84 69.64
N ASN A 155 -69.81 -9.69 69.63
CA ASN A 155 -68.40 -9.62 69.23
C ASN A 155 -67.53 -10.47 70.16
N GLY A 156 -66.64 -11.27 69.57
CA GLY A 156 -65.78 -12.20 70.29
C GLY A 156 -66.33 -13.62 70.38
N MET A 157 -67.54 -13.90 69.89
CA MET A 157 -67.99 -15.28 69.73
C MET A 157 -67.11 -16.02 68.72
N ILE A 158 -66.59 -17.18 69.08
CA ILE A 158 -65.78 -18.05 68.22
C ILE A 158 -66.51 -19.38 68.02
N ARG A 159 -66.55 -19.87 66.79
CA ARG A 159 -67.15 -21.16 66.43
C ARG A 159 -66.48 -21.76 65.20
N TYR A 160 -66.77 -23.02 64.92
CA TYR A 160 -66.44 -23.65 63.64
C TYR A 160 -67.68 -23.75 62.76
N ASN A 161 -67.60 -23.26 61.53
CA ASN A 161 -68.68 -23.37 60.56
C ASN A 161 -68.46 -24.61 59.69
N SER A 162 -69.35 -25.58 59.80
CA SER A 162 -69.26 -26.85 59.06
C SER A 162 -69.57 -26.71 57.57
N ASP A 163 -70.33 -25.69 57.15
CA ASP A 163 -70.60 -25.45 55.72
C ASP A 163 -69.38 -24.86 55.02
N THR A 164 -68.69 -23.91 55.67
CA THR A 164 -67.53 -23.23 55.09
C THR A 164 -66.20 -23.90 55.45
N THR A 165 -66.21 -24.86 56.39
CA THR A 165 -65.02 -25.56 56.91
C THR A 165 -63.96 -24.64 57.51
N LYS A 166 -64.38 -23.55 58.17
CA LYS A 166 -63.50 -22.55 58.77
C LYS A 166 -63.85 -22.28 60.22
N MET A 167 -62.82 -21.94 60.99
CA MET A 167 -63.00 -21.21 62.23
C MET A 167 -63.49 -19.80 61.90
N GLU A 168 -64.51 -19.34 62.60
CA GLU A 168 -65.07 -18.00 62.44
C GLU A 168 -65.19 -17.30 63.80
N VAL A 169 -64.94 -16.00 63.78
CA VAL A 169 -65.17 -15.08 64.89
C VAL A 169 -66.25 -14.11 64.48
N TYR A 170 -67.17 -13.79 65.39
CA TYR A 170 -68.07 -12.66 65.19
C TYR A 170 -67.36 -11.39 65.61
N GLU A 171 -67.18 -10.46 64.69
CA GLU A 171 -66.53 -9.18 64.93
C GLU A 171 -67.19 -8.09 64.09
N ASN A 172 -67.21 -6.86 64.63
CA ASN A 172 -67.75 -5.69 63.94
C ASN A 172 -69.17 -5.89 63.34
N GLY A 173 -70.02 -6.67 64.03
CA GLY A 173 -71.39 -6.92 63.58
C GLY A 173 -71.54 -8.01 62.51
N GLY A 174 -70.50 -8.78 62.19
CA GLY A 174 -70.54 -9.86 61.21
C GLY A 174 -69.68 -11.08 61.59
N TRP A 175 -70.00 -12.24 61.00
CA TRP A 175 -69.15 -13.43 61.11
C TRP A 175 -68.00 -13.33 60.10
N ALA A 176 -66.76 -13.30 60.59
CA ALA A 176 -65.54 -13.29 59.81
C ALA A 176 -64.75 -14.60 60.00
N ASN A 177 -64.10 -15.07 58.94
CA ASN A 177 -63.25 -16.25 59.02
C ASN A 177 -61.91 -15.90 59.68
N ILE A 178 -61.42 -16.75 60.58
CA ILE A 178 -60.05 -16.67 61.07
C ILE A 178 -59.18 -17.42 60.05
N THR A 179 -58.58 -16.69 59.10
CA THR A 179 -57.72 -17.27 58.06
C THR A 179 -56.23 -17.07 58.39
N ASN A 180 -55.40 -18.03 57.97
CA ASN A 180 -53.95 -17.86 57.93
C ASN A 180 -53.63 -17.09 56.64
N ALA A 181 -53.48 -15.76 56.73
CA ALA A 181 -53.13 -14.94 55.58
C ALA A 181 -51.64 -15.13 55.24
N SER A 182 -51.36 -16.01 54.29
CA SER A 182 -50.09 -16.05 53.57
C SER A 182 -49.82 -14.69 52.90
N GLY A 183 -48.77 -13.98 53.33
CA GLY A 183 -48.15 -12.87 52.59
C GLY A 183 -47.85 -11.61 53.43
N LEU A 184 -46.57 -11.32 53.62
CA LEU A 184 -46.05 -10.14 54.31
C LEU A 184 -46.52 -8.84 53.61
N ALA A 185 -47.33 -8.05 54.30
CA ALA A 185 -47.84 -6.78 53.77
C ALA A 185 -46.88 -5.58 53.99
N ASN A 186 -45.69 -5.75 54.57
CA ASN A 186 -44.69 -4.66 54.65
C ASN A 186 -43.25 -5.15 54.91
N ILE A 187 -42.34 -4.87 53.98
CA ILE A 187 -40.90 -5.19 53.99
C ILE A 187 -40.09 -4.01 54.58
N VAL A 188 -40.54 -3.41 55.69
CA VAL A 188 -39.83 -2.27 56.30
C VAL A 188 -39.16 -2.64 57.63
N GLU A 189 -39.42 -3.82 58.17
CA GLU A 189 -38.83 -4.28 59.45
C GLU A 189 -37.72 -5.33 59.29
N ASP A 190 -37.38 -5.74 58.07
CA ASP A 190 -36.27 -6.68 57.82
C ASP A 190 -34.98 -5.90 57.49
N THR A 191 -34.07 -5.84 58.47
CA THR A 191 -32.75 -5.19 58.33
C THR A 191 -31.70 -6.05 57.63
N THR A 192 -32.00 -7.32 57.31
CA THR A 192 -31.09 -8.21 56.57
C THR A 192 -31.88 -9.14 55.63
N PRO A 193 -32.57 -8.62 54.61
CA PRO A 193 -33.35 -9.47 53.72
C PRO A 193 -32.42 -10.38 52.92
N GLN A 194 -32.43 -11.67 53.23
CA GLN A 194 -31.84 -12.71 52.40
C GLN A 194 -32.97 -13.39 51.62
N LEU A 195 -33.06 -13.06 50.33
CA LEU A 195 -33.97 -13.74 49.41
C LEU A 195 -33.31 -15.06 49.04
N GLY A 196 -33.88 -16.18 49.49
CA GLY A 196 -33.36 -17.54 49.27
C GLY A 196 -33.43 -18.03 47.82
N GLY A 197 -33.14 -17.19 46.83
CA GLY A 197 -33.13 -17.50 45.40
C GLY A 197 -32.88 -16.27 44.52
N ASN A 198 -32.98 -16.45 43.20
CA ASN A 198 -32.92 -15.34 42.24
C ASN A 198 -34.06 -14.36 42.52
N LEU A 199 -33.74 -13.08 42.63
CA LEU A 199 -34.72 -12.01 42.76
C LEU A 199 -35.49 -11.88 41.43
N ASP A 200 -36.70 -12.44 41.39
CA ASP A 200 -37.64 -12.27 40.27
C ASP A 200 -38.43 -10.98 40.46
N VAL A 201 -38.03 -9.93 39.76
CA VAL A 201 -38.68 -8.61 39.83
C VAL A 201 -39.89 -8.47 38.91
N ASN A 202 -40.36 -9.50 38.18
CA ASN A 202 -41.62 -9.52 37.40
C ASN A 202 -42.07 -8.16 36.80
N SER A 203 -41.21 -7.51 36.01
CA SER A 203 -41.50 -6.22 35.35
C SER A 203 -41.63 -4.99 36.27
N TYR A 204 -41.09 -5.04 37.50
CA TYR A 204 -40.97 -3.90 38.41
C TYR A 204 -39.53 -3.36 38.45
N ASP A 205 -39.39 -2.03 38.53
CA ASP A 205 -38.11 -1.36 38.69
C ASP A 205 -37.58 -1.54 40.13
N ILE A 206 -36.27 -1.78 40.26
CA ILE A 206 -35.57 -1.63 41.54
C ILE A 206 -35.21 -0.15 41.69
N THR A 207 -36.11 0.64 42.28
CA THR A 207 -35.88 2.07 42.51
C THR A 207 -35.32 2.33 43.91
N SER A 208 -34.09 2.83 43.99
CA SER A 208 -33.53 3.35 45.24
C SER A 208 -34.14 4.73 45.57
N ALA A 209 -34.73 4.88 46.76
CA ALA A 209 -35.39 6.12 47.18
C ALA A 209 -34.43 7.30 47.41
N THR A 210 -33.12 7.06 47.48
CA THR A 210 -32.12 8.08 47.85
C THR A 210 -30.93 8.15 46.88
N SER A 211 -31.08 7.60 45.67
CA SER A 211 -29.98 7.57 44.68
C SER A 211 -28.75 6.78 45.15
N LEU A 212 -28.90 5.90 46.15
CA LEU A 212 -27.88 4.93 46.51
C LEU A 212 -27.95 3.80 45.48
N ASP A 213 -26.92 3.74 44.64
CA ASP A 213 -26.72 2.74 43.60
C ASP A 213 -26.93 1.31 44.14
N ILE A 214 -27.30 0.39 43.25
CA ILE A 214 -27.13 -1.04 43.52
C ILE A 214 -25.65 -1.23 43.87
N ALA A 215 -25.34 -1.54 45.13
CA ALA A 215 -23.98 -1.81 45.56
C ALA A 215 -23.57 -3.18 45.01
N ILE A 216 -23.03 -3.17 43.80
CA ILE A 216 -22.40 -4.33 43.19
C ILE A 216 -20.97 -4.36 43.75
N GLY A 217 -20.62 -5.47 44.41
CA GLY A 217 -19.66 -5.52 45.51
C GLY A 217 -18.19 -5.19 45.21
N SER A 218 -17.35 -5.40 46.23
CA SER A 218 -15.89 -5.29 46.20
C SER A 218 -15.22 -6.68 46.23
N ALA A 219 -15.93 -7.70 45.77
CA ALA A 219 -15.50 -9.10 45.83
C ALA A 219 -14.74 -9.46 44.55
N ALA A 220 -13.89 -10.49 44.59
CA ALA A 220 -13.22 -10.97 43.39
C ALA A 220 -14.23 -11.57 42.39
N GLY A 221 -14.17 -11.16 41.12
CA GLY A 221 -14.99 -11.65 40.01
C GLY A 221 -16.00 -10.65 39.45
N ASN A 222 -16.85 -11.13 38.54
CA ASN A 222 -17.74 -10.30 37.73
C ASN A 222 -18.84 -9.68 38.58
N ASP A 223 -18.67 -8.42 38.95
CA ASP A 223 -19.61 -7.69 39.78
C ASP A 223 -20.92 -7.45 39.03
N PHE A 224 -20.88 -6.87 37.83
CA PHE A 224 -22.07 -6.68 37.00
C PHE A 224 -21.96 -7.48 35.71
N THR A 225 -22.81 -8.51 35.56
CA THR A 225 -22.85 -9.34 34.37
C THR A 225 -24.25 -9.32 33.75
N VAL A 226 -24.34 -8.88 32.50
CA VAL A 226 -25.54 -9.02 31.66
C VAL A 226 -25.30 -10.15 30.67
N ASP A 227 -26.15 -11.18 30.73
CA ASP A 227 -26.15 -12.31 29.79
C ASP A 227 -24.74 -12.90 29.59
N THR A 228 -24.13 -13.30 30.72
CA THR A 228 -22.80 -13.91 30.95
C THR A 228 -21.56 -13.22 30.37
N SER A 229 -21.63 -12.63 29.18
CA SER A 229 -20.51 -12.00 28.48
C SER A 229 -20.89 -10.75 27.68
N LYS A 230 -22.17 -10.38 27.56
CA LYS A 230 -22.57 -9.23 26.73
C LYS A 230 -22.11 -7.90 27.30
N LEU A 231 -22.26 -7.71 28.60
CA LEU A 231 -21.68 -6.59 29.34
C LEU A 231 -21.22 -7.12 30.68
N VAL A 232 -19.92 -6.97 30.94
CA VAL A 232 -19.27 -7.40 32.17
C VAL A 232 -18.53 -6.20 32.75
N VAL A 233 -18.74 -5.92 34.03
CA VAL A 233 -17.94 -4.95 34.78
C VAL A 233 -17.28 -5.70 35.92
N GLU A 234 -15.96 -5.75 35.89
CA GLU A 234 -15.10 -6.37 36.88
C GLU A 234 -14.70 -5.30 37.90
N GLY A 235 -15.16 -5.39 39.16
CA GLY A 235 -14.80 -4.41 40.18
C GLY A 235 -13.43 -4.64 40.81
N ASP A 236 -12.82 -5.83 40.64
CA ASP A 236 -11.48 -6.12 41.12
C ASP A 236 -10.38 -5.47 40.26
N THR A 237 -10.59 -5.41 38.95
CA THR A 237 -9.68 -4.82 37.96
C THR A 237 -10.14 -3.44 37.47
N GLY A 238 -11.41 -3.10 37.68
CA GLY A 238 -12.03 -1.88 37.13
C GLY A 238 -12.27 -1.96 35.61
N ASN A 239 -12.20 -3.16 35.04
CA ASN A 239 -12.32 -3.39 33.60
C ASN A 239 -13.78 -3.55 33.17
N VAL A 240 -14.10 -3.07 31.98
CA VAL A 240 -15.42 -3.27 31.34
C VAL A 240 -15.27 -4.13 30.09
N GLY A 241 -15.91 -5.29 30.08
CA GLY A 241 -16.04 -6.18 28.93
C GLY A 241 -17.35 -5.95 28.19
N ILE A 242 -17.31 -5.85 26.86
CA ILE A 242 -18.49 -5.90 25.98
C ILE A 242 -18.29 -7.04 24.98
N GLY A 243 -19.11 -8.09 25.09
CA GLY A 243 -18.96 -9.32 24.29
C GLY A 243 -17.85 -10.25 24.78
N THR A 244 -17.24 -9.97 25.93
CA THR A 244 -16.25 -10.81 26.61
C THR A 244 -16.56 -10.88 28.10
N SER A 245 -16.32 -12.04 28.71
CA SER A 245 -16.50 -12.29 30.14
C SER A 245 -15.22 -12.16 30.95
N THR A 246 -14.08 -11.90 30.30
CA THR A 246 -12.76 -11.78 30.94
C THR A 246 -12.02 -10.61 30.31
N PRO A 247 -12.42 -9.35 30.59
CA PRO A 247 -11.80 -8.20 29.97
C PRO A 247 -10.33 -8.07 30.37
N GLU A 248 -9.43 -8.13 29.40
CA GLU A 248 -7.96 -8.07 29.63
C GLU A 248 -7.43 -6.63 29.75
N SER A 249 -8.30 -5.64 29.56
CA SER A 249 -7.98 -4.22 29.64
C SER A 249 -9.17 -3.41 30.15
N ASN A 250 -8.94 -2.14 30.52
CA ASN A 250 -9.95 -1.25 31.10
C ASN A 250 -11.27 -1.21 30.30
N LEU A 251 -11.21 -1.34 28.97
CA LEU A 251 -12.38 -1.52 28.12
C LEU A 251 -12.03 -2.52 27.01
N ASP A 252 -12.56 -3.73 27.11
CA ASP A 252 -12.37 -4.82 26.15
C ASP A 252 -13.67 -5.07 25.38
N VAL A 253 -13.68 -4.81 24.07
CA VAL A 253 -14.87 -4.96 23.22
C VAL A 253 -14.59 -5.99 22.13
N VAL A 254 -15.25 -7.13 22.22
CA VAL A 254 -15.27 -8.13 21.15
C VAL A 254 -16.37 -7.74 20.17
N GLY A 255 -16.03 -6.88 19.21
CA GLY A 255 -16.95 -6.40 18.18
C GLY A 255 -16.63 -5.00 17.68
N ASN A 256 -17.63 -4.35 17.05
CA ASN A 256 -17.50 -2.99 16.53
C ASN A 256 -17.80 -1.96 17.63
N ILE A 257 -17.00 -0.89 17.69
CA ILE A 257 -17.25 0.28 18.54
C ILE A 257 -17.76 1.44 17.68
N VAL A 258 -18.97 1.93 17.96
CA VAL A 258 -19.54 3.12 17.30
C VAL A 258 -19.37 4.33 18.21
N LEU A 259 -18.59 5.32 17.77
CA LEU A 259 -18.41 6.59 18.47
C LEU A 259 -19.34 7.65 17.87
N SER A 260 -20.53 7.83 18.42
CA SER A 260 -21.48 8.90 18.03
C SER A 260 -21.27 10.16 18.88
N GLY A 261 -21.45 11.34 18.27
CA GLY A 261 -21.27 12.64 18.93
C GLY A 261 -21.81 13.77 18.04
N GLY A 262 -22.18 14.90 18.65
CA GLY A 262 -22.68 16.08 17.95
C GLY A 262 -21.63 16.69 17.00
N SER A 263 -22.10 17.39 15.96
CA SER A 263 -21.24 18.08 14.99
C SER A 263 -20.19 18.96 15.68
N GLY A 264 -18.90 18.72 15.38
CA GLY A 264 -17.79 19.53 15.90
C GLY A 264 -17.08 18.98 17.15
N SER A 265 -17.54 17.86 17.71
CA SER A 265 -16.86 17.23 18.86
C SER A 265 -15.78 16.22 18.43
N ASN A 266 -14.59 16.36 19.01
CA ASN A 266 -13.48 15.42 18.83
C ASN A 266 -13.82 14.04 19.42
N ARG A 267 -13.50 12.97 18.68
CA ARG A 267 -13.72 11.57 19.09
C ARG A 267 -12.38 10.85 19.17
N SER A 268 -12.09 10.22 20.30
CA SER A 268 -10.82 9.57 20.59
C SER A 268 -11.05 8.19 21.21
N LEU A 269 -10.24 7.22 20.79
CA LEU A 269 -10.04 5.95 21.48
C LEU A 269 -8.69 6.07 22.22
N GLY A 270 -8.72 6.02 23.56
CA GLY A 270 -7.52 6.08 24.41
C GLY A 270 -6.98 7.50 24.66
N ARG A 271 -7.51 8.19 25.69
CA ARG A 271 -6.89 9.43 26.21
C ARG A 271 -6.11 9.14 27.49
N GLY A 272 -4.78 9.07 27.39
CA GLY A 272 -3.88 9.33 28.51
C GLY A 272 -3.87 10.83 28.84
N THR A 273 -3.86 11.20 30.11
CA THR A 273 -4.04 12.59 30.54
C THR A 273 -2.84 13.50 30.26
N THR A 274 -1.68 12.95 29.88
CA THR A 274 -0.50 13.69 29.42
C THR A 274 0.43 12.77 28.62
N ASN A 275 0.84 13.17 27.41
CA ASN A 275 2.00 12.65 26.66
C ASN A 275 1.94 11.28 25.95
N ASP A 276 0.85 10.53 26.00
CA ASP A 276 0.77 9.24 25.30
C ASP A 276 0.08 9.37 23.92
N GLY A 277 0.72 8.86 22.88
CA GLY A 277 0.19 8.86 21.51
C GLY A 277 -1.13 8.10 21.41
N GLY A 278 -2.08 8.63 20.64
CA GLY A 278 -3.41 8.06 20.48
C GLY A 278 -3.94 8.19 19.05
N LEU A 279 -4.94 7.38 18.72
CA LEU A 279 -5.66 7.44 17.45
C LEU A 279 -6.77 8.50 17.54
N TRP A 280 -6.62 9.60 16.80
CA TRP A 280 -7.62 10.66 16.74
C TRP A 280 -8.43 10.54 15.45
N LEU A 281 -9.72 10.27 15.58
CA LEU A 281 -10.65 10.21 14.46
C LEU A 281 -11.42 11.54 14.43
N VAL A 282 -10.89 12.53 13.69
CA VAL A 282 -11.61 13.80 13.50
C VAL A 282 -12.69 13.59 12.45
N ALA A 283 -13.84 13.08 12.89
CA ALA A 283 -15.08 13.12 12.11
C ALA A 283 -15.81 14.43 12.42
N GLY A 284 -15.26 15.55 11.94
CA GLY A 284 -15.83 16.88 12.09
C GLY A 284 -15.52 17.76 10.88
N THR A 285 -16.54 18.43 10.36
CA THR A 285 -16.42 19.42 9.29
C THR A 285 -15.62 20.64 9.78
N LEU A 286 -14.30 20.59 9.68
CA LEU A 286 -13.52 21.82 9.54
C LEU A 286 -13.93 22.45 8.21
N ALA A 287 -13.96 23.78 8.12
CA ALA A 287 -14.33 24.53 6.92
C ALA A 287 -13.60 23.95 5.69
N GLY A 288 -14.28 23.13 4.88
CA GLY A 288 -13.66 22.33 3.82
C GLY A 288 -14.18 20.91 3.62
N GLY A 289 -14.91 20.30 4.58
CA GLY A 289 -15.68 19.07 4.32
C GLY A 289 -14.93 17.73 4.32
N ALA A 290 -13.69 17.67 4.81
CA ALA A 290 -12.94 16.40 4.90
C ALA A 290 -13.07 15.75 6.29
N ALA A 291 -13.29 14.44 6.32
CA ALA A 291 -13.07 13.61 7.50
C ALA A 291 -11.58 13.24 7.54
N ASN A 292 -10.87 13.61 8.60
CA ASN A 292 -9.43 13.41 8.69
C ASN A 292 -9.11 12.21 9.58
N PHE A 293 -8.30 11.29 9.06
CA PHE A 293 -7.62 10.29 9.88
C PHE A 293 -6.24 10.84 10.22
N GLU A 294 -6.02 11.13 11.49
CA GLU A 294 -4.80 11.78 11.97
C GLU A 294 -4.17 10.91 13.06
N LEU A 295 -2.99 10.35 12.78
CA LEU A 295 -2.19 9.64 13.78
C LEU A 295 -1.23 10.63 14.44
N TYR A 296 -1.26 10.70 15.77
CA TYR A 296 -0.36 11.56 16.56
C TYR A 296 0.72 10.75 17.27
N GLY A 297 1.94 11.30 17.32
CA GLY A 297 2.95 10.96 18.33
C GLY A 297 3.27 12.17 19.20
N GLY A 298 2.68 12.29 20.39
CA GLY A 298 3.01 13.34 21.37
C GLY A 298 1.93 14.42 21.62
N THR A 299 2.30 15.52 22.30
CA THR A 299 1.40 16.58 22.78
C THR A 299 0.74 17.38 21.66
N HIS A 300 -0.59 17.52 21.73
CA HIS A 300 -1.47 18.23 20.80
C HIS A 300 -1.19 19.75 20.62
N SER A 301 -0.18 20.32 21.28
CA SER A 301 0.13 21.76 21.20
C SER A 301 1.30 22.11 20.27
N THR A 302 2.04 21.13 19.75
CA THR A 302 3.12 21.35 18.77
C THR A 302 3.12 20.19 17.76
N TRP A 303 2.56 20.43 16.57
CA TRP A 303 2.35 19.45 15.50
C TRP A 303 3.55 18.52 15.25
N ALA A 304 3.55 17.33 15.82
CA ALA A 304 4.60 16.35 15.60
C ALA A 304 4.32 15.54 14.31
N GLY A 305 4.73 16.06 13.15
CA GLY A 305 4.88 15.36 11.87
C GLY A 305 3.87 14.23 11.59
N ASN A 306 2.65 14.57 11.17
CA ASN A 306 1.55 13.62 11.00
C ASN A 306 1.41 13.13 9.55
N ALA A 307 0.83 11.93 9.40
CA ALA A 307 0.19 11.49 8.17
C ALA A 307 -1.27 11.97 8.17
N TYR A 308 -1.65 12.71 7.12
CA TYR A 308 -2.97 13.27 6.90
C TYR A 308 -3.66 12.51 5.78
N LEU A 309 -4.83 11.95 6.04
CA LEU A 309 -5.76 11.49 5.02
C LEU A 309 -6.93 12.47 5.02
N ASP A 310 -7.08 13.25 3.95
CA ASP A 310 -8.27 14.05 3.70
C ASP A 310 -9.10 13.45 2.55
N ALA A 311 -10.27 14.02 2.26
CA ALA A 311 -11.18 13.49 1.23
C ALA A 311 -10.56 13.42 -0.18
N ASN A 312 -9.48 14.17 -0.42
CA ASN A 312 -8.85 14.30 -1.73
C ASN A 312 -7.42 13.76 -1.74
N ASN A 313 -6.68 13.79 -0.63
CA ASN A 313 -5.25 13.56 -0.63
C ASN A 313 -4.77 12.73 0.57
N PHE A 314 -3.70 11.96 0.34
CA PHE A 314 -2.83 11.46 1.40
C PHE A 314 -1.60 12.35 1.47
N SER A 315 -1.25 12.90 2.64
CA SER A 315 -0.07 13.76 2.77
C SER A 315 0.70 13.52 4.06
N VAL A 316 2.02 13.69 4.00
CA VAL A 316 2.91 13.78 5.15
C VAL A 316 3.42 15.21 5.22
N ARG A 317 3.17 15.88 6.35
CA ARG A 317 3.52 17.30 6.55
C ARG A 317 4.64 17.46 7.57
N SER A 318 5.31 18.61 7.50
CA SER A 318 6.35 19.02 8.45
C SER A 318 5.77 19.41 9.83
N GLN A 319 6.65 19.44 10.84
CA GLN A 319 6.33 19.72 12.25
C GLN A 319 5.74 21.12 12.51
N ASP A 320 5.87 22.02 11.53
CA ASP A 320 5.34 23.38 11.55
C ASP A 320 3.97 23.51 10.87
N GLY A 321 3.40 22.40 10.37
CA GLY A 321 2.08 22.35 9.74
C GLY A 321 1.96 23.07 8.39
N GLY A 322 3.02 23.75 7.94
CA GLY A 322 2.99 24.64 6.77
C GLY A 322 3.53 24.03 5.48
N THR A 323 4.39 23.00 5.53
CA THR A 323 5.06 22.46 4.33
C THR A 323 4.70 20.98 4.08
N THR A 324 4.18 20.72 2.88
CA THR A 324 3.94 19.37 2.35
C THR A 324 5.29 18.72 2.01
N ARG A 325 5.62 17.61 2.67
CA ARG A 325 6.84 16.85 2.36
C ARG A 325 6.58 15.78 1.31
N VAL A 326 5.51 15.00 1.50
CA VAL A 326 5.04 14.01 0.55
C VAL A 326 3.52 14.17 0.41
N ILE A 327 3.00 14.15 -0.80
CA ILE A 327 1.55 14.12 -1.06
C ILE A 327 1.26 13.13 -2.18
N VAL A 328 0.18 12.38 -2.04
CA VAL A 328 -0.54 11.74 -3.14
C VAL A 328 -1.83 12.51 -3.29
N ASN A 329 -1.98 13.21 -4.40
CA ASN A 329 -3.17 14.03 -4.63
C ASN A 329 -4.36 13.21 -5.14
N SER A 330 -5.53 13.83 -5.28
CA SER A 330 -6.75 13.19 -5.80
C SER A 330 -6.65 12.68 -7.24
N SER A 331 -5.64 13.11 -7.99
CA SER A 331 -5.35 12.65 -9.35
C SER A 331 -4.37 11.47 -9.37
N GLY A 332 -3.83 11.05 -8.21
CA GLY A 332 -2.85 9.97 -8.09
C GLY A 332 -1.39 10.42 -8.18
N ASN A 333 -1.12 11.72 -8.33
CA ASN A 333 0.24 12.24 -8.48
C ASN A 333 0.95 12.31 -7.13
N VAL A 334 2.22 11.89 -7.10
CA VAL A 334 3.11 11.96 -5.96
C VAL A 334 3.92 13.26 -6.00
N GLY A 335 3.71 14.16 -5.05
CA GLY A 335 4.53 15.35 -4.85
C GLY A 335 5.52 15.17 -3.71
N ILE A 336 6.80 15.53 -3.92
CA ILE A 336 7.82 15.64 -2.87
C ILE A 336 8.26 17.11 -2.79
N GLY A 337 8.03 17.75 -1.65
CA GLY A 337 8.31 19.19 -1.43
C GLY A 337 7.28 20.16 -2.05
N THR A 338 6.24 19.66 -2.72
CA THR A 338 5.16 20.46 -3.33
C THR A 338 3.78 19.95 -2.97
N ALA A 339 2.84 20.87 -2.76
CA ALA A 339 1.42 20.56 -2.52
C ALA A 339 0.60 20.41 -3.81
N SER A 340 1.17 20.72 -4.98
CA SER A 340 0.46 20.69 -6.26
C SER A 340 1.32 20.01 -7.34
N PRO A 341 1.47 18.67 -7.29
CA PRO A 341 2.26 17.95 -8.27
C PRO A 341 1.61 18.00 -9.67
N GLY A 342 2.34 18.51 -10.66
CA GLY A 342 1.89 18.66 -12.05
C GLY A 342 2.14 17.43 -12.95
N ALA A 343 2.72 16.37 -12.39
CA ALA A 343 3.01 15.09 -13.04
C ALA A 343 2.93 13.95 -12.02
N ASP A 344 2.86 12.70 -12.49
CA ASP A 344 2.74 11.49 -11.67
C ASP A 344 3.77 11.42 -10.53
N LEU A 345 5.00 11.90 -10.77
CA LEU A 345 6.00 12.18 -9.74
C LEU A 345 6.56 13.59 -9.95
N HIS A 346 6.39 14.48 -8.98
CA HIS A 346 6.92 15.85 -8.99
C HIS A 346 7.76 16.11 -7.73
N ILE A 347 9.07 16.26 -7.89
CA ILE A 347 9.99 16.67 -6.83
C ILE A 347 10.28 18.16 -7.02
N ALA A 348 9.91 19.00 -6.06
CA ALA A 348 10.09 20.45 -6.12
C ALA A 348 10.58 21.01 -4.77
N ASP A 349 11.82 21.48 -4.76
CA ASP A 349 12.58 22.02 -3.63
C ASP A 349 13.74 22.89 -4.19
N GLY A 350 14.40 23.71 -3.36
CA GLY A 350 15.50 24.57 -3.76
C GLY A 350 16.73 23.84 -4.33
N THR A 351 16.86 22.54 -4.05
CA THR A 351 17.96 21.67 -4.53
C THR A 351 17.45 20.28 -4.94
N SER A 352 16.31 20.18 -5.64
CA SER A 352 15.69 18.89 -6.01
C SER A 352 16.64 17.94 -6.75
N THR A 353 16.79 16.71 -6.24
CA THR A 353 17.54 15.62 -6.87
C THR A 353 16.77 14.31 -6.81
N LEU A 354 16.87 13.48 -7.86
CA LEU A 354 16.48 12.07 -7.84
C LEU A 354 17.74 11.21 -7.76
N LYS A 355 18.00 10.60 -6.59
CA LYS A 355 19.12 9.68 -6.40
C LYS A 355 18.63 8.24 -6.63
N ILE A 356 19.23 7.55 -7.59
CA ILE A 356 19.06 6.11 -7.81
C ILE A 356 20.38 5.47 -7.44
N GLU A 357 20.40 4.66 -6.38
CA GLU A 357 21.61 4.01 -5.89
C GLU A 357 21.40 2.51 -5.71
N SER A 358 22.44 1.75 -6.04
CA SER A 358 22.59 0.36 -5.61
C SER A 358 23.56 0.34 -4.44
N THR A 359 23.20 -0.34 -3.35
CA THR A 359 24.03 -0.44 -2.14
C THR A 359 25.01 -1.61 -2.19
N THR A 360 25.11 -2.29 -3.33
CA THR A 360 25.96 -3.48 -3.50
C THR A 360 26.75 -3.35 -4.80
N ALA A 361 28.07 -3.58 -4.75
CA ALA A 361 28.96 -3.48 -5.91
C ALA A 361 28.67 -4.46 -7.06
N ALA A 362 27.69 -5.37 -6.88
CA ALA A 362 27.31 -6.35 -7.89
C ALA A 362 26.01 -5.99 -8.64
N ASN A 363 25.31 -4.92 -8.24
CA ASN A 363 24.03 -4.55 -8.83
C ASN A 363 24.08 -3.15 -9.41
N ASP A 364 23.40 -2.97 -10.53
CA ASP A 364 23.34 -1.71 -11.27
C ASP A 364 22.40 -0.70 -10.61
N ALA A 365 22.75 0.59 -10.70
CA ALA A 365 21.83 1.69 -10.41
C ALA A 365 21.15 2.13 -11.72
N VAL A 366 19.88 1.80 -11.90
CA VAL A 366 19.20 1.91 -13.20
C VAL A 366 17.84 2.61 -13.12
N ALA A 367 17.60 3.53 -14.06
CA ALA A 367 16.27 4.02 -14.41
C ALA A 367 15.77 3.29 -15.66
N THR A 368 14.56 2.75 -15.61
CA THR A 368 13.98 1.95 -16.70
C THR A 368 12.64 2.54 -17.14
N TRP A 369 12.48 2.76 -18.44
CA TRP A 369 11.24 3.19 -19.08
C TRP A 369 10.74 2.08 -20.00
N THR A 370 9.49 1.67 -19.81
CA THR A 370 8.89 0.55 -20.54
C THR A 370 7.54 0.96 -21.12
N THR A 371 7.33 0.67 -22.40
CA THR A 371 6.02 0.66 -23.05
C THR A 371 5.54 -0.78 -23.25
N THR A 372 4.38 -0.99 -23.87
CA THR A 372 3.90 -2.34 -24.21
C THR A 372 4.78 -3.08 -25.22
N THR A 373 5.74 -2.40 -25.88
CA THR A 373 6.55 -2.97 -26.97
C THR A 373 8.05 -2.78 -26.82
N GLN A 374 8.51 -1.88 -25.95
CA GLN A 374 9.93 -1.54 -25.84
C GLN A 374 10.29 -1.13 -24.42
N SER A 375 11.50 -1.52 -23.99
CA SER A 375 12.14 -0.97 -22.80
C SER A 375 13.43 -0.25 -23.16
N TRP A 376 13.72 0.80 -22.42
CA TRP A 376 15.00 1.48 -22.39
C TRP A 376 15.46 1.64 -20.94
N SER A 377 16.75 1.53 -20.72
CA SER A 377 17.38 1.77 -19.43
C SER A 377 18.59 2.68 -19.55
N LEU A 378 18.78 3.50 -18.54
CA LEU A 378 19.97 4.34 -18.32
C LEU A 378 20.46 4.07 -16.90
N GLY A 379 21.75 3.78 -16.75
CA GLY A 379 22.31 3.54 -15.44
C GLY A 379 23.80 3.29 -15.45
N ILE A 380 24.32 3.04 -14.25
CA ILE A 380 25.70 2.60 -14.04
C ILE A 380 25.70 1.07 -14.10
N ASP A 381 26.46 0.52 -15.03
CA ASP A 381 26.65 -0.92 -15.23
C ASP A 381 27.89 -1.39 -14.46
N GLU A 382 27.68 -1.99 -13.29
CA GLU A 382 28.77 -2.47 -12.45
C GLU A 382 29.49 -3.68 -13.07
N SER A 383 28.81 -4.42 -13.97
CA SER A 383 29.42 -5.53 -14.71
C SER A 383 30.40 -5.06 -15.80
N ASN A 384 30.29 -3.79 -16.22
CA ASN A 384 31.15 -3.16 -17.22
C ASN A 384 32.00 -2.01 -16.63
N SER A 385 32.65 -2.26 -15.49
CA SER A 385 33.54 -1.30 -14.82
C SER A 385 32.87 0.05 -14.51
N SER A 386 31.62 -0.01 -14.04
CA SER A 386 30.80 1.15 -13.66
C SER A 386 30.60 2.16 -14.82
N ALA A 387 30.53 1.67 -16.06
CA ALA A 387 30.26 2.49 -17.23
C ALA A 387 28.84 3.09 -17.17
N LEU A 388 28.68 4.33 -17.63
CA LEU A 388 27.35 4.90 -17.86
C LEU A 388 26.79 4.33 -19.16
N THR A 389 25.70 3.59 -19.05
CA THR A 389 25.19 2.73 -20.13
C THR A 389 23.78 3.10 -20.55
N PHE A 390 23.55 3.21 -21.85
CA PHE A 390 22.24 3.29 -22.50
C PHE A 390 21.91 1.94 -23.13
N SER A 391 20.86 1.27 -22.65
CA SER A 391 20.44 -0.05 -23.10
C SER A 391 19.00 -0.04 -23.62
N SER A 392 18.74 -0.83 -24.67
CA SER A 392 17.39 -1.01 -25.23
C SER A 392 16.66 -2.21 -24.61
N SER A 393 16.94 -2.51 -23.33
CA SER A 393 16.28 -3.54 -22.55
C SER A 393 16.11 -3.07 -21.09
N THR A 394 15.52 -3.90 -20.24
CA THR A 394 15.36 -3.58 -18.80
C THR A 394 16.63 -3.75 -17.98
N ALA A 395 17.69 -4.35 -18.55
CA ALA A 395 19.00 -4.53 -17.94
C ALA A 395 20.10 -3.84 -18.76
N LEU A 396 21.23 -3.45 -18.15
CA LEU A 396 22.29 -2.70 -18.84
C LEU A 396 23.20 -3.55 -19.73
N GLY A 397 23.22 -4.88 -19.56
CA GLY A 397 24.16 -5.79 -20.23
C GLY A 397 24.08 -5.91 -21.76
N THR A 398 23.15 -5.23 -22.45
CA THR A 398 23.14 -5.09 -23.92
C THR A 398 23.22 -3.62 -24.36
N PRO A 399 24.39 -2.98 -24.18
CA PRO A 399 24.52 -1.54 -24.42
C PRO A 399 24.34 -1.18 -25.91
N ARG A 400 23.58 -0.12 -26.14
CA ARG A 400 23.55 0.59 -27.43
C ARG A 400 24.60 1.69 -27.47
N MET A 401 24.82 2.34 -26.33
CA MET A 401 25.86 3.35 -26.15
C MET A 401 26.41 3.24 -24.73
N ILE A 402 27.71 3.48 -24.57
CA ILE A 402 28.35 3.59 -23.26
C ILE A 402 29.28 4.79 -23.21
N LEU A 403 29.46 5.33 -22.01
CA LEU A 403 30.62 6.10 -21.60
C LEU A 403 31.39 5.26 -20.59
N ALA A 404 32.53 4.73 -21.00
CA ALA A 404 33.39 3.94 -20.14
C ALA A 404 34.06 4.82 -19.07
N ALA A 405 34.46 4.22 -17.95
CA ALA A 405 35.07 4.95 -16.83
C ALA A 405 36.38 5.68 -17.20
N ASN A 406 37.04 5.27 -18.28
CA ASN A 406 38.23 5.93 -18.83
C ASN A 406 37.92 7.16 -19.72
N GLY A 407 36.64 7.43 -20.01
CA GLY A 407 36.18 8.54 -20.84
C GLY A 407 35.81 8.17 -22.28
N ASP A 408 36.02 6.92 -22.70
CA ASP A 408 35.75 6.49 -24.07
C ASP A 408 34.25 6.30 -24.32
N VAL A 409 33.79 6.73 -25.50
CA VAL A 409 32.40 6.58 -25.96
C VAL A 409 32.28 5.41 -26.92
N GLY A 410 31.54 4.38 -26.53
CA GLY A 410 31.18 3.25 -27.39
C GLY A 410 29.78 3.42 -27.96
N ILE A 411 29.58 3.22 -29.27
CA ILE A 411 28.26 3.08 -29.90
C ILE A 411 28.20 1.70 -30.57
N GLY A 412 27.29 0.84 -30.11
CA GLY A 412 27.21 -0.56 -30.54
C GLY A 412 28.32 -1.47 -30.01
N SER A 413 29.11 -1.00 -29.03
CA SER A 413 30.16 -1.77 -28.36
C SER A 413 30.16 -1.50 -26.87
N SER A 414 30.35 -2.54 -26.08
CA SER A 414 30.55 -2.48 -24.62
C SER A 414 32.02 -2.25 -24.22
N THR A 415 32.96 -2.30 -25.15
CA THR A 415 34.41 -2.16 -24.91
C THR A 415 35.03 -1.29 -26.01
N PRO A 416 34.88 0.04 -25.93
CA PRO A 416 35.51 0.95 -26.88
C PRO A 416 37.04 0.77 -26.85
N LEU A 417 37.66 0.77 -28.03
CA LEU A 417 39.12 0.63 -28.19
C LEU A 417 39.80 1.98 -28.50
N ALA A 418 39.04 3.06 -28.47
CA ALA A 418 39.45 4.44 -28.72
C ALA A 418 38.39 5.42 -28.18
N ASP A 419 38.74 6.70 -28.05
CA ASP A 419 37.89 7.79 -27.52
C ASP A 419 36.45 7.80 -28.07
N LEU A 420 36.28 7.49 -29.36
CA LEU A 420 34.97 7.23 -29.98
C LEU A 420 35.06 5.95 -30.83
N TYR A 421 34.35 4.91 -30.42
CA TYR A 421 34.33 3.62 -31.09
C TYR A 421 32.90 3.25 -31.51
N VAL A 422 32.64 3.31 -32.82
CA VAL A 422 31.33 3.01 -33.42
C VAL A 422 31.39 1.68 -34.16
N VAL A 423 30.61 0.70 -33.71
CA VAL A 423 30.45 -0.59 -34.39
C VAL A 423 29.22 -0.54 -35.28
N GLY A 424 29.44 -0.59 -36.59
CA GLY A 424 28.38 -0.55 -37.61
C GLY A 424 28.61 0.56 -38.64
N ARG A 425 27.63 0.73 -39.54
CA ARG A 425 27.70 1.77 -40.58
C ARG A 425 27.35 3.13 -40.00
N SER A 426 28.32 4.04 -39.92
CA SER A 426 28.08 5.45 -39.62
C SER A 426 27.65 6.18 -40.90
N THR A 427 26.37 6.51 -41.00
CA THR A 427 25.89 7.44 -42.04
C THR A 427 25.83 8.82 -41.40
N VAL A 428 26.78 9.68 -41.74
CA VAL A 428 26.71 11.11 -41.40
C VAL A 428 25.77 11.76 -42.42
N THR A 429 24.48 11.76 -42.12
CA THR A 429 23.49 12.54 -42.87
C THR A 429 23.33 13.88 -42.16
N GLU A 430 24.06 14.91 -42.57
CA GLU A 430 23.74 16.26 -42.09
C GLU A 430 22.49 16.75 -42.83
N ALA A 431 21.37 16.80 -42.12
CA ALA A 431 20.19 17.52 -42.56
C ALA A 431 20.42 19.01 -42.31
N ASP A 432 21.22 19.66 -43.16
CA ASP A 432 21.27 21.12 -43.18
C ASP A 432 20.61 21.65 -44.44
N GLY A 433 19.56 22.44 -44.24
CA GLY A 433 18.74 23.06 -45.26
C GLY A 433 19.43 24.28 -45.89
N VAL A 434 20.69 24.17 -46.28
CA VAL A 434 21.41 25.27 -46.94
C VAL A 434 21.92 24.79 -48.29
N GLY A 435 21.30 25.35 -49.33
CA GLY A 435 21.74 25.15 -50.70
C GLY A 435 23.18 25.63 -50.88
N ASN A 436 23.98 24.79 -51.53
CA ASN A 436 25.26 25.12 -52.17
C ASN A 436 26.43 25.48 -51.23
N GLY A 437 27.13 24.46 -50.72
CA GLY A 437 28.45 24.57 -50.12
C GLY A 437 29.04 23.19 -49.81
N GLY A 438 30.24 22.90 -50.29
CA GLY A 438 30.86 21.57 -50.25
C GLY A 438 30.99 20.94 -48.84
N TYR A 439 30.86 19.62 -48.79
CA TYR A 439 30.83 18.82 -47.56
C TYR A 439 32.25 18.51 -47.06
N GLN A 440 32.55 18.85 -45.80
CA GLN A 440 33.82 18.52 -45.13
C GLN A 440 33.59 17.45 -44.05
N GLN A 441 34.04 16.21 -44.26
CA GLN A 441 34.34 15.30 -43.14
C GLN A 441 35.71 15.68 -42.56
N ARG A 442 35.72 16.50 -41.52
CA ARG A 442 36.94 17.01 -40.89
C ARG A 442 37.35 16.09 -39.73
N ILE A 443 38.13 15.04 -40.03
CA ILE A 443 38.74 14.18 -39.00
C ILE A 443 40.05 14.83 -38.55
N TYR A 444 40.06 15.41 -37.36
CA TYR A 444 41.28 15.91 -36.73
C TYR A 444 42.10 14.74 -36.15
N LYS A 445 43.37 14.64 -36.53
CA LYS A 445 44.41 14.11 -35.64
C LYS A 445 45.52 15.15 -35.49
N SER A 446 46.17 15.08 -34.34
CA SER A 446 47.04 16.08 -33.75
C SER A 446 48.24 16.49 -34.62
N SER A 447 48.45 17.81 -34.65
CA SER A 447 49.63 18.59 -35.04
C SER A 447 50.22 18.46 -36.44
N ASP A 448 50.45 17.31 -37.05
CA ASP A 448 51.15 17.27 -38.34
C ASP A 448 50.78 16.04 -39.18
N TYR A 449 50.50 16.27 -40.47
CA TYR A 449 50.17 15.32 -41.55
C TYR A 449 48.70 14.90 -41.70
N PHE A 450 48.14 15.35 -42.82
CA PHE A 450 46.81 15.07 -43.32
C PHE A 450 46.86 13.88 -44.29
N LEU A 451 46.16 12.80 -43.96
CA LEU A 451 45.72 11.80 -44.94
C LEU A 451 44.19 11.79 -44.93
N GLN A 452 43.57 12.75 -45.62
CA GLN A 452 42.16 12.66 -45.99
C GLN A 452 42.08 12.03 -47.38
N ASN A 453 41.44 10.87 -47.46
CA ASN A 453 40.85 10.40 -48.69
C ASN A 453 39.33 10.41 -48.48
N LEU A 454 38.66 11.53 -48.78
CA LEU A 454 37.19 11.57 -48.96
C LEU A 454 36.71 12.90 -49.59
N TYR A 455 36.38 12.92 -50.89
CA TYR A 455 35.02 13.15 -51.42
C TYR A 455 34.95 13.08 -52.96
N TYR A 456 34.01 12.28 -53.49
CA TYR A 456 33.63 12.22 -54.91
C TYR A 456 32.31 13.01 -55.06
N THR A 457 32.34 14.23 -55.61
CA THR A 457 31.12 14.90 -56.09
C THR A 457 31.02 14.74 -57.60
N GLY A 458 30.12 13.86 -58.05
CA GLY A 458 29.61 13.86 -59.42
C GLY A 458 28.11 14.06 -59.36
N ASN A 459 27.61 15.17 -59.89
CA ASN A 459 26.20 15.27 -60.27
C ASN A 459 26.05 14.61 -61.66
N ASN A 460 24.85 14.20 -62.07
CA ASN A 460 24.57 13.37 -63.27
C ASN A 460 25.15 13.88 -64.63
N THR A 461 25.77 15.06 -64.67
CA THR A 461 26.38 15.68 -65.85
C THR A 461 27.89 15.92 -65.75
N SER A 462 28.55 15.56 -64.64
CA SER A 462 29.99 15.75 -64.46
C SER A 462 30.61 14.60 -63.67
N GLY A 463 31.65 13.98 -64.23
CA GLY A 463 32.37 12.88 -63.59
C GLY A 463 32.92 13.27 -62.22
N ALA A 464 33.15 12.27 -61.38
CA ALA A 464 33.69 12.52 -60.06
C ALA A 464 35.09 13.15 -60.14
N THR A 465 35.29 14.24 -59.40
CA THR A 465 36.54 15.01 -59.38
C THR A 465 37.23 14.87 -58.03
N GLN A 466 38.52 14.54 -58.03
CA GLN A 466 39.38 14.62 -56.85
C GLN A 466 40.04 16.01 -56.84
N VAL A 467 39.85 16.77 -55.76
CA VAL A 467 40.39 18.13 -55.61
C VAL A 467 41.49 18.15 -54.55
N PHE A 468 42.67 18.64 -54.92
CA PHE A 468 43.77 18.90 -53.99
C PHE A 468 43.82 20.40 -53.66
N ASN A 469 43.62 20.76 -52.40
CA ASN A 469 43.73 22.15 -51.92
C ASN A 469 44.94 22.26 -50.98
N HIS A 470 45.86 23.19 -51.26
CA HIS A 470 46.93 23.52 -50.34
C HIS A 470 46.67 24.88 -49.69
N TYR A 471 46.54 24.88 -48.36
CA TYR A 471 46.46 26.10 -47.56
C TYR A 471 47.76 26.24 -46.77
N LYS A 472 48.45 27.37 -46.96
CA LYS A 472 49.38 27.84 -45.95
C LYS A 472 48.56 28.52 -44.85
N GLY A 473 49.06 28.51 -43.60
CA GLY A 473 48.34 29.08 -42.45
C GLY A 473 47.77 30.47 -42.72
N SER A 474 46.76 30.87 -41.94
CA SER A 474 46.00 32.13 -42.15
C SER A 474 46.92 33.33 -42.47
N GLY A 475 46.70 33.95 -43.64
CA GLY A 475 47.46 35.14 -44.09
C GLY A 475 48.73 34.85 -44.91
N ILE A 476 49.08 33.59 -45.15
CA ILE A 476 50.24 33.22 -45.98
C ILE A 476 49.76 32.85 -47.39
N GLN A 477 50.27 33.56 -48.39
CA GLN A 477 49.92 33.34 -49.81
C GLN A 477 50.80 32.24 -50.43
N LEU A 478 50.24 31.49 -51.39
CA LEU A 478 51.00 30.55 -52.22
C LEU A 478 51.89 31.31 -53.22
N VAL A 479 53.12 30.86 -53.40
CA VAL A 479 54.13 31.45 -54.30
C VAL A 479 54.61 30.43 -55.33
N ASP A 480 55.30 30.90 -56.38
CA ASP A 480 55.90 30.04 -57.40
C ASP A 480 56.74 28.91 -56.77
N GLY A 481 56.53 27.69 -57.23
CA GLY A 481 57.17 26.49 -56.67
C GLY A 481 56.43 25.81 -55.52
N ASP A 482 55.34 26.38 -55.02
CA ASP A 482 54.53 25.71 -54.00
C ASP A 482 53.78 24.50 -54.58
N ASN A 483 53.94 23.35 -53.93
CA ASN A 483 53.19 22.14 -54.25
C ASN A 483 51.73 22.28 -53.79
N ILE A 484 50.78 22.13 -54.72
CA ILE A 484 49.34 22.21 -54.42
C ILE A 484 48.66 20.84 -54.34
N GLY A 485 49.29 19.82 -54.92
CA GLY A 485 48.84 18.43 -54.86
C GLY A 485 49.86 17.48 -55.49
N VAL A 486 50.03 16.31 -54.88
CA VAL A 486 50.92 15.26 -55.38
C VAL A 486 50.15 13.94 -55.40
N ILE A 487 50.19 13.25 -56.54
CA ILE A 487 49.86 11.82 -56.64
C ILE A 487 51.20 11.09 -56.66
N ASP A 488 51.50 10.39 -55.58
CA ASP A 488 52.80 9.75 -55.36
C ASP A 488 52.69 8.22 -55.45
N PHE A 489 53.53 7.62 -56.28
CA PHE A 489 53.64 6.17 -56.45
C PHE A 489 54.92 5.70 -55.79
N ASN A 490 54.80 5.27 -54.53
CA ASN A 490 55.91 4.83 -53.71
C ASN A 490 56.09 3.30 -53.73
N GLY A 491 57.33 2.85 -53.75
CA GLY A 491 57.70 1.44 -53.52
C GLY A 491 58.41 1.30 -52.18
N VAL A 492 58.21 0.18 -51.49
CA VAL A 492 58.96 -0.16 -50.26
C VAL A 492 60.06 -1.13 -50.64
N ALA A 493 61.32 -0.77 -50.38
CA ALA A 493 62.45 -1.67 -50.56
C ALA A 493 62.49 -2.72 -49.44
N GLY A 494 63.27 -3.79 -49.61
CA GLY A 494 63.34 -4.90 -48.64
C GLY A 494 63.85 -4.52 -47.25
N ASP A 495 64.30 -3.28 -47.05
CA ASP A 495 64.75 -2.68 -45.79
C ASP A 495 63.63 -1.90 -45.05
N GLY A 496 62.42 -1.85 -45.60
CA GLY A 496 61.27 -1.16 -45.01
C GLY A 496 61.19 0.34 -45.33
N ASN A 497 62.14 0.90 -46.09
CA ASN A 497 62.10 2.30 -46.49
C ASN A 497 61.22 2.49 -47.74
N SER A 498 60.29 3.45 -47.68
CA SER A 498 59.51 3.89 -48.84
C SER A 498 60.32 4.87 -49.69
N GLY A 499 60.42 4.62 -50.99
CA GLY A 499 61.00 5.54 -51.97
C GLY A 499 60.01 5.85 -53.10
N THR A 500 60.03 7.09 -53.60
CA THR A 500 59.22 7.52 -54.75
C THR A 500 59.71 6.86 -56.02
N ALA A 501 58.86 6.04 -56.66
CA ALA A 501 59.13 5.48 -57.97
C ALA A 501 58.73 6.46 -59.08
N ALA A 502 57.56 7.09 -58.94
CA ALA A 502 57.06 8.12 -59.84
C ALA A 502 56.08 9.04 -59.10
N LYS A 503 55.94 10.29 -59.57
CA LYS A 503 54.90 11.19 -59.08
C LYS A 503 54.35 12.10 -60.17
N ILE A 504 53.09 12.50 -59.99
CA ILE A 504 52.42 13.56 -60.73
C ILE A 504 52.18 14.70 -59.75
N MET A 505 52.62 15.90 -60.10
CA MET A 505 52.64 17.02 -59.17
C MET A 505 52.07 18.27 -59.82
N GLY A 506 51.11 18.89 -59.13
CA GLY A 506 50.64 20.25 -59.43
C GLY A 506 51.41 21.25 -58.57
N GLU A 507 51.93 22.29 -59.21
CA GLU A 507 52.67 23.37 -58.56
C GLU A 507 52.15 24.73 -59.01
N ILE A 508 52.29 25.74 -58.16
CA ILE A 508 52.13 27.14 -58.59
C ILE A 508 53.27 27.51 -59.53
N ASP A 509 52.93 28.15 -60.64
CA ASP A 509 53.82 28.50 -61.75
C ASP A 509 53.72 30.00 -62.07
N GLY A 510 54.04 30.83 -61.07
CA GLY A 510 53.98 32.28 -61.16
C GLY A 510 53.64 32.97 -59.83
N ALA A 511 53.75 34.30 -59.79
CA ALA A 511 53.32 35.08 -58.64
C ALA A 511 51.79 35.10 -58.60
N SER A 512 51.17 34.35 -57.68
CA SER A 512 49.74 34.47 -57.47
C SER A 512 49.43 35.91 -57.05
N SER A 513 48.44 36.56 -57.68
CA SER A 513 48.07 37.95 -57.40
C SER A 513 46.63 38.00 -56.88
N GLY A 514 46.41 37.40 -55.71
CA GLY A 514 45.10 37.33 -55.06
C GLY A 514 44.26 36.10 -55.46
N ASN A 515 43.04 36.04 -54.91
CA ASN A 515 42.23 34.82 -54.79
C ASN A 515 41.68 34.24 -56.12
N THR A 516 41.94 34.90 -57.25
CA THR A 516 41.38 34.55 -58.57
C THR A 516 42.44 34.18 -59.61
N ASP A 517 43.73 34.29 -59.28
CA ASP A 517 44.85 34.07 -60.21
C ASP A 517 45.83 33.04 -59.64
N MET A 518 45.71 31.80 -60.12
CA MET A 518 46.49 30.64 -59.66
C MET A 518 47.09 29.91 -60.87
N PRO A 519 48.13 30.48 -61.53
CA PRO A 519 48.80 29.80 -62.63
C PRO A 519 49.43 28.51 -62.09
N GLY A 520 49.12 27.40 -62.73
CA GLY A 520 49.60 26.08 -62.32
C GLY A 520 50.40 25.42 -63.42
N ARG A 521 51.46 24.69 -63.03
CA ARG A 521 52.13 23.73 -63.89
C ARG A 521 51.86 22.31 -63.42
N LEU A 522 51.82 21.39 -64.38
CA LEU A 522 51.73 19.95 -64.13
C LEU A 522 53.05 19.30 -64.51
N THR A 523 53.69 18.63 -63.56
CA THR A 523 54.99 17.98 -63.76
C THR A 523 54.90 16.47 -63.53
N LEU A 524 55.63 15.72 -64.37
CA LEU A 524 55.73 14.26 -64.29
C LEU A 524 57.16 13.86 -63.98
N TRP A 525 57.33 13.05 -62.95
CA TRP A 525 58.62 12.68 -62.40
C TRP A 525 58.79 11.16 -62.37
N THR A 526 59.99 10.70 -62.69
CA THR A 526 60.39 9.30 -62.50
C THR A 526 61.80 9.22 -61.95
N THR A 527 62.02 8.24 -61.09
CA THR A 527 63.34 7.94 -60.52
C THR A 527 64.13 7.06 -61.49
N PRO A 528 65.28 7.53 -62.02
CA PRO A 528 66.16 6.68 -62.82
C PRO A 528 66.61 5.42 -62.06
N ASP A 529 66.79 4.32 -62.80
CA ASP A 529 67.37 3.09 -62.25
C ASP A 529 68.74 3.37 -61.61
N GLY A 530 69.00 2.73 -60.46
CA GLY A 530 70.21 2.93 -59.67
C GLY A 530 70.30 4.23 -58.87
N THR A 531 69.22 5.03 -58.79
CA THR A 531 69.21 6.30 -58.02
C THR A 531 68.05 6.36 -57.02
N ALA A 532 68.15 7.25 -56.02
CA ALA A 532 67.11 7.48 -55.02
C ALA A 532 66.33 8.79 -55.24
N THR A 533 66.60 9.51 -56.34
CA THR A 533 66.07 10.87 -56.56
C THR A 533 65.27 10.92 -57.85
N ALA A 534 63.99 11.27 -57.75
CA ALA A 534 63.13 11.49 -58.89
C ALA A 534 63.60 12.71 -59.71
N LEU A 535 63.60 12.59 -61.04
CA LEU A 535 63.88 13.68 -61.96
C LEU A 535 62.62 14.05 -62.76
N GLU A 536 62.43 15.33 -63.04
CA GLU A 536 61.37 15.81 -63.91
C GLU A 536 61.63 15.33 -65.34
N ARG A 537 60.62 14.69 -65.94
CA ARG A 537 60.71 14.15 -67.31
C ARG A 537 59.90 14.96 -68.30
N MET A 538 58.74 15.43 -67.85
CA MET A 538 57.82 16.19 -68.67
C MET A 538 57.13 17.24 -67.81
N ARG A 539 56.90 18.42 -68.41
CA ARG A 539 56.06 19.45 -67.84
C ARG A 539 55.10 20.03 -68.84
N ILE A 540 53.99 20.54 -68.31
CA ILE A 540 53.13 21.51 -68.97
C ILE A 540 53.14 22.74 -68.08
N ASP A 541 53.71 23.84 -68.58
CA ASP A 541 53.73 25.11 -67.84
C ASP A 541 52.38 25.85 -67.93
N SER A 542 52.26 26.93 -67.16
CA SER A 542 51.06 27.78 -67.13
C SER A 542 50.74 28.46 -68.47
N THR A 543 51.68 28.52 -69.42
CA THR A 543 51.48 29.03 -70.79
C THR A 543 51.00 27.96 -71.77
N GLY A 544 50.90 26.70 -71.31
CA GLY A 544 50.50 25.54 -72.08
C GLY A 544 51.60 25.02 -73.00
N ASN A 545 52.87 25.30 -72.72
CA ASN A 545 53.99 24.71 -73.46
C ASN A 545 54.39 23.38 -72.83
N VAL A 546 54.69 22.40 -73.68
CA VAL A 546 55.12 21.06 -73.24
C VAL A 546 56.64 20.95 -73.36
N GLY A 547 57.30 20.69 -72.24
CA GLY A 547 58.71 20.33 -72.19
C GLY A 547 58.89 18.84 -71.98
N ILE A 548 59.71 18.17 -72.80
CA ILE A 548 60.18 16.80 -72.55
C ILE A 548 61.70 16.85 -72.39
N GLY A 549 62.19 16.50 -71.21
CA GLY A 549 63.61 16.60 -70.84
C GLY A 549 64.13 18.04 -70.69
N THR A 550 63.25 19.04 -70.63
CA THR A 550 63.58 20.45 -70.38
C THR A 550 62.56 21.09 -69.44
N GLN A 551 63.03 21.96 -68.55
CA GLN A 551 62.19 22.69 -67.59
C GLN A 551 61.71 24.06 -68.12
N THR A 552 62.26 24.53 -69.25
CA THR A 552 61.96 25.85 -69.82
C THR A 552 61.56 25.74 -71.29
N PRO A 553 60.39 25.17 -71.61
CA PRO A 553 59.94 25.06 -72.99
C PRO A 553 59.61 26.45 -73.56
N THR A 554 60.29 26.83 -74.64
CA THR A 554 60.15 28.15 -75.29
C THR A 554 59.11 28.17 -76.42
N SER A 555 58.51 27.03 -76.75
CA SER A 555 57.48 26.86 -77.76
C SER A 555 56.52 25.74 -77.34
N LYS A 556 55.45 25.50 -78.11
CA LYS A 556 54.37 24.55 -77.74
C LYS A 556 54.87 23.14 -77.44
N LEU A 557 55.95 22.70 -78.09
CA LEU A 557 56.63 21.45 -77.77
C LEU A 557 58.14 21.63 -77.92
N VAL A 558 58.87 21.47 -76.83
CA VAL A 558 60.33 21.41 -76.83
C VAL A 558 60.77 20.05 -76.30
N VAL A 559 61.50 19.31 -77.12
CA VAL A 559 62.12 18.02 -76.75
C VAL A 559 63.63 18.23 -76.65
N ASN A 560 64.19 18.04 -75.46
CA ASN A 560 65.63 18.03 -75.25
C ASN A 560 66.18 16.63 -75.52
N GLY A 561 66.40 16.34 -76.80
CA GLY A 561 66.82 15.03 -77.31
C GLY A 561 66.31 14.79 -78.73
N ALA A 562 66.68 13.68 -79.35
CA ALA A 562 66.21 13.33 -80.69
C ALA A 562 64.78 12.76 -80.63
N ALA A 563 63.84 13.41 -81.33
CA ALA A 563 62.52 12.83 -81.60
C ALA A 563 62.62 11.89 -82.82
N ARG A 564 62.10 10.66 -82.70
CA ARG A 564 62.05 9.68 -83.81
C ARG A 564 60.65 9.65 -84.40
N ASN A 565 60.51 10.00 -85.68
CA ASN A 565 59.28 9.81 -86.45
C ASN A 565 59.13 8.32 -86.87
N LEU A 566 57.90 7.84 -87.06
CA LEU A 566 57.58 6.47 -87.53
C LEU A 566 57.99 6.25 -89.01
N ALA A 567 57.82 5.03 -89.54
CA ALA A 567 58.28 4.62 -90.88
C ALA A 567 57.67 5.44 -92.04
N ALA A 568 58.46 5.70 -93.09
CA ALA A 568 58.01 6.37 -94.32
C ALA A 568 56.98 5.51 -95.08
N ILE A 569 55.95 6.15 -95.64
CA ILE A 569 54.80 5.47 -96.27
C ILE A 569 54.90 5.53 -97.80
N SER A 570 54.66 4.40 -98.46
CA SER A 570 54.58 4.31 -99.93
C SER A 570 53.23 4.82 -100.42
N ASN A 571 53.24 5.80 -101.31
CA ASN A 571 52.06 6.31 -101.94
C ASN A 571 51.94 5.77 -103.38
N GLY A 572 50.95 4.92 -103.63
CA GLY A 572 50.69 4.33 -104.95
C GLY A 572 49.82 5.20 -105.87
N THR A 573 49.50 6.43 -105.48
CA THR A 573 48.58 7.32 -106.21
C THR A 573 49.16 8.71 -106.41
N SER A 574 48.53 9.51 -107.26
CA SER A 574 48.87 10.94 -107.47
C SER A 574 48.47 11.85 -106.30
N THR A 575 47.85 11.33 -105.23
CA THR A 575 47.50 12.11 -104.04
C THR A 575 48.36 11.69 -102.85
N VAL A 576 49.24 12.58 -102.40
CA VAL A 576 50.16 12.36 -101.29
C VAL A 576 49.60 12.95 -100.00
N ASN A 577 49.34 12.12 -99.00
CA ASN A 577 48.73 12.56 -97.74
C ASN A 577 49.76 12.61 -96.61
N PHE A 578 50.19 13.81 -96.21
CA PHE A 578 51.15 13.99 -95.12
C PHE A 578 50.54 13.92 -93.71
N ALA A 579 49.23 13.64 -93.57
CA ALA A 579 48.63 13.37 -92.27
C ALA A 579 49.16 12.07 -91.63
N THR A 580 49.70 11.15 -92.43
CA THR A 580 50.16 9.84 -91.97
C THR A 580 51.66 9.81 -91.62
N GLY A 581 52.41 10.85 -91.97
CA GLY A 581 53.83 10.96 -91.70
C GLY A 581 54.47 12.09 -92.51
N ASN A 582 55.53 12.70 -91.97
CA ASN A 582 56.26 13.79 -92.61
C ASN A 582 57.23 13.34 -93.71
N ILE A 583 57.44 12.03 -93.89
CA ILE A 583 58.23 11.45 -94.98
C ILE A 583 57.32 10.50 -95.78
N GLN A 584 57.19 10.77 -97.08
CA GLN A 584 56.40 9.99 -98.02
C GLN A 584 57.28 9.61 -99.21
N TYR A 585 57.03 8.46 -99.83
CA TYR A 585 57.71 8.10 -101.08
C TYR A 585 56.75 7.46 -102.08
N THR A 586 57.08 7.48 -103.37
CA THR A 586 56.29 6.83 -104.42
C THR A 586 57.18 6.22 -105.49
N THR A 587 56.71 5.13 -106.09
CA THR A 587 57.29 4.56 -107.33
C THR A 587 56.52 4.99 -108.59
N SER A 588 55.56 5.91 -108.44
CA SER A 588 54.80 6.46 -109.57
C SER A 588 55.67 7.42 -110.38
N ASN A 589 55.45 7.45 -111.69
CA ASN A 589 56.11 8.41 -112.58
C ASN A 589 55.74 9.85 -112.24
N CYS A 590 56.67 10.79 -112.47
CA CYS A 590 56.38 12.21 -112.31
C CYS A 590 55.22 12.65 -113.22
N GLY A 591 54.29 13.37 -112.61
CA GLY A 591 53.12 14.00 -113.21
C GLY A 591 52.58 15.02 -112.21
N SER A 592 51.26 15.24 -112.20
CA SER A 592 50.65 16.11 -111.18
C SER A 592 50.42 15.36 -109.86
N PHE A 593 51.12 15.78 -108.81
CA PHE A 593 50.90 15.31 -107.44
C PHE A 593 50.11 16.34 -106.63
N ASN A 594 49.04 15.87 -105.96
CA ASN A 594 48.31 16.65 -104.97
C ASN A 594 48.84 16.31 -103.59
N LEU A 595 49.54 17.26 -102.97
CA LEU A 595 50.11 17.11 -101.64
C LEU A 595 49.12 17.68 -100.61
N HIS A 596 48.50 16.79 -99.85
CA HIS A 596 47.50 17.11 -98.84
C HIS A 596 48.11 17.17 -97.43
N ASN A 597 47.51 17.98 -96.57
CA ASN A 597 47.82 18.12 -95.15
C ASN A 597 49.23 18.67 -94.85
N LEU A 598 49.70 19.59 -95.67
CA LEU A 598 50.92 20.36 -95.45
C LEU A 598 50.64 21.52 -94.47
N LYS A 599 50.90 21.31 -93.18
CA LYS A 599 50.62 22.29 -92.11
C LYS A 599 51.68 23.39 -92.06
N ASP A 600 51.24 24.60 -91.73
CA ASP A 600 52.11 25.76 -91.50
C ASP A 600 53.18 25.45 -90.43
N GLY A 601 54.42 25.87 -90.68
CA GLY A 601 55.61 25.56 -89.87
C GLY A 601 56.13 24.13 -90.04
N GLY A 602 55.52 23.31 -90.89
CA GLY A 602 55.93 21.93 -91.13
C GLY A 602 57.09 21.82 -92.13
N SER A 603 57.95 20.82 -91.87
CA SER A 603 58.97 20.35 -92.82
C SER A 603 58.63 18.92 -93.23
N TYR A 604 58.55 18.70 -94.55
CA TYR A 604 58.11 17.45 -95.15
C TYR A 604 59.12 16.97 -96.18
N THR A 605 59.20 15.66 -96.38
CA THR A 605 60.03 15.04 -97.41
C THR A 605 59.16 14.15 -98.30
N PHE A 606 59.26 14.35 -99.61
CA PHE A 606 58.62 13.50 -100.61
C PHE A 606 59.68 12.91 -101.54
N ILE A 607 59.72 11.59 -101.69
CA ILE A 607 60.67 10.91 -102.56
C ILE A 607 59.93 10.28 -103.73
N VAL A 608 60.37 10.54 -104.96
CA VAL A 608 59.77 9.99 -106.18
C VAL A 608 60.81 9.11 -106.89
N GLN A 609 60.42 7.87 -107.20
CA GLN A 609 61.20 6.92 -108.01
C GLN A 609 60.37 6.46 -109.22
N GLY A 610 60.23 7.33 -110.21
CA GLY A 610 59.53 7.00 -111.45
C GLY A 610 60.39 6.13 -112.38
N THR A 611 59.76 5.32 -113.22
CA THR A 611 60.40 4.60 -114.34
C THR A 611 60.58 5.46 -115.59
N THR A 612 60.06 6.69 -115.62
CA THR A 612 60.20 7.64 -116.74
C THR A 612 60.70 9.00 -116.28
N SER A 613 61.57 9.63 -117.08
CA SER A 613 62.00 11.00 -116.87
C SER A 613 60.89 12.00 -117.22
N ALA A 614 60.35 12.68 -116.21
CA ALA A 614 59.34 13.72 -116.37
C ALA A 614 59.48 14.77 -115.26
N GLU A 615 58.98 15.98 -115.51
CA GLU A 615 58.93 17.03 -114.49
C GLU A 615 57.72 16.80 -113.56
N CYS A 616 57.95 16.79 -112.25
CA CYS A 616 56.90 16.63 -111.25
C CYS A 616 56.18 17.97 -111.01
N VAL A 617 54.85 18.00 -111.12
CA VAL A 617 54.06 19.21 -110.85
C VAL A 617 53.32 19.04 -109.53
N PHE A 618 53.38 20.04 -108.65
CA PHE A 618 52.79 19.95 -107.33
C PHE A 618 51.62 20.93 -107.16
N SER A 619 50.50 20.42 -106.68
CA SER A 619 49.46 21.21 -106.02
C SER A 619 49.54 20.93 -104.53
N ALA A 620 49.75 21.96 -103.71
CA ALA A 620 49.88 21.82 -102.27
C ALA A 620 48.63 22.34 -101.57
N TYR A 621 48.19 21.63 -100.53
CA TYR A 621 47.03 22.01 -99.72
C TYR A 621 47.34 21.86 -98.23
N SER A 622 46.86 22.80 -97.43
CA SER A 622 47.04 22.76 -95.96
C SER A 622 46.12 21.75 -95.26
N ASP A 623 45.15 21.21 -95.99
CA ASP A 623 44.15 20.25 -95.55
C ASP A 623 44.03 19.09 -96.57
N ALA A 624 42.91 18.37 -96.53
CA ALA A 624 42.64 17.24 -97.40
C ALA A 624 42.28 17.62 -98.86
N GLY A 625 42.77 18.75 -99.38
CA GLY A 625 42.68 19.13 -100.79
C GLY A 625 41.79 20.32 -101.12
N SER A 626 41.35 21.10 -100.12
CA SER A 626 40.43 22.23 -100.28
C SER A 626 41.12 23.59 -100.19
N THR A 627 42.08 23.74 -99.27
CA THR A 627 42.76 25.02 -99.02
C THR A 627 44.14 25.03 -99.69
N SER A 628 44.22 25.60 -100.89
CA SER A 628 45.47 25.64 -101.66
C SER A 628 46.54 26.51 -101.01
N LEU A 629 47.77 26.03 -101.10
CA LEU A 629 49.00 26.76 -100.78
C LEU A 629 49.64 27.26 -102.07
N THR A 630 50.24 28.44 -102.01
CA THR A 630 51.05 28.96 -103.12
C THR A 630 52.36 28.17 -103.18
N VAL A 631 52.57 27.43 -104.29
CA VAL A 631 53.76 26.59 -104.48
C VAL A 631 54.90 27.41 -105.06
N HIS A 632 56.07 27.35 -104.42
CA HIS A 632 57.31 27.95 -104.87
C HIS A 632 58.34 26.87 -105.16
N LEU A 633 58.62 26.66 -106.45
CA LEU A 633 59.69 25.78 -106.93
C LEU A 633 60.96 26.59 -107.26
N PRO A 634 62.15 26.01 -107.07
CA PRO A 634 63.41 26.69 -107.36
C PRO A 634 63.58 26.91 -108.88
N SER A 635 64.24 28.01 -109.26
CA SER A 635 64.60 28.25 -110.66
C SER A 635 65.58 27.18 -111.16
N GLY A 636 65.15 26.33 -112.09
CA GLY A 636 65.90 25.16 -112.53
C GLY A 636 65.35 23.82 -112.03
N HIS A 637 64.18 23.80 -111.41
CA HIS A 637 63.37 22.59 -111.31
C HIS A 637 63.17 21.98 -112.70
N GLY A 638 63.51 20.70 -112.85
CA GLY A 638 63.60 20.02 -114.14
C GLY A 638 63.08 18.59 -114.08
N VAL A 639 63.31 17.84 -115.16
CA VAL A 639 62.85 16.45 -115.25
C VAL A 639 63.60 15.55 -114.25
N THR A 640 62.90 14.57 -113.68
CA THR A 640 63.55 13.51 -112.90
C THR A 640 64.32 12.55 -113.80
N THR A 641 65.27 11.80 -113.23
CA THR A 641 65.91 10.68 -113.94
C THR A 641 65.07 9.42 -113.81
N ALA A 642 64.93 8.66 -114.89
CA ALA A 642 64.21 7.40 -114.88
C ALA A 642 64.96 6.36 -114.02
N GLY A 643 64.28 5.80 -113.03
CA GLY A 643 64.82 4.78 -112.13
C GLY A 643 65.37 5.33 -110.81
N GLU A 644 65.84 6.58 -110.79
CA GLU A 644 66.55 7.16 -109.65
C GLU A 644 65.61 7.89 -108.67
N HIS A 645 66.00 7.95 -107.39
CA HIS A 645 65.27 8.72 -106.38
C HIS A 645 65.46 10.22 -106.61
N THR A 646 64.35 10.94 -106.68
CA THR A 646 64.32 12.40 -106.57
C THR A 646 63.66 12.77 -105.25
N MET A 647 64.39 13.50 -104.42
CA MET A 647 63.91 13.93 -103.12
C MET A 647 63.49 15.40 -103.16
N TYR A 648 62.27 15.66 -102.70
CA TYR A 648 61.73 16.99 -102.47
C TYR A 648 61.63 17.24 -100.97
N THR A 649 62.25 18.32 -100.51
CA THR A 649 62.02 18.85 -99.17
C THR A 649 61.09 20.05 -99.30
N ILE A 650 60.06 20.05 -98.48
CA ILE A 650 58.96 21.02 -98.55
C ILE A 650 58.87 21.71 -97.20
N LEU A 651 58.98 23.03 -97.21
CA LEU A 651 58.82 23.89 -96.04
C LEU A 651 57.57 24.75 -96.24
N VAL A 652 56.64 24.67 -95.29
CA VAL A 652 55.42 25.48 -95.33
C VAL A 652 55.60 26.67 -94.41
N ALA A 653 55.43 27.88 -94.95
CA ALA A 653 55.43 29.12 -94.18
C ALA A 653 54.21 29.96 -94.56
N GLY A 654 53.27 30.08 -93.63
CA GLY A 654 51.96 30.68 -93.84
C GLY A 654 51.18 29.96 -94.94
N THR A 655 50.76 30.71 -95.97
CA THR A 655 50.01 30.17 -97.11
C THR A 655 50.92 29.70 -98.27
N HIS A 656 52.23 29.60 -98.04
CA HIS A 656 53.24 29.34 -99.08
C HIS A 656 53.97 28.03 -98.79
N ALA A 657 54.17 27.21 -99.82
CA ALA A 657 54.93 25.97 -99.76
C ALA A 657 56.19 26.11 -100.61
N TYR A 658 57.35 26.11 -99.96
CA TYR A 658 58.65 26.24 -100.60
C TYR A 658 59.28 24.87 -100.79
N PHE A 659 59.70 24.59 -102.01
CA PHE A 659 60.31 23.33 -102.37
C PHE A 659 61.81 23.53 -102.59
N SER A 660 62.58 22.55 -102.12
CA SER A 660 63.92 22.28 -102.62
C SER A 660 63.96 20.85 -103.13
N TRP A 661 64.76 20.59 -104.13
CA TRP A 661 64.84 19.27 -104.74
C TRP A 661 66.29 18.89 -105.00
N ILE A 662 66.55 17.60 -104.94
CA ILE A 662 67.82 16.99 -105.30
C ILE A 662 67.49 15.72 -106.10
N THR A 663 68.11 15.57 -107.26
CA THR A 663 67.95 14.43 -108.18
C THR A 663 69.17 13.51 -108.13
N GLU A 664 69.08 12.38 -108.83
CA GLU A 664 70.20 11.44 -109.06
C GLU A 664 70.68 10.71 -107.81
N PHE A 665 69.74 10.31 -106.94
CA PHE A 665 70.04 9.32 -105.92
C PHE A 665 69.74 7.92 -106.45
N ASP A 666 70.78 7.24 -106.94
CA ASP A 666 70.89 5.78 -107.01
C ASP A 666 72.37 5.36 -107.07
#